data_AF-A0A0D2GGB9-F1
#
_entry.id   AF-A0A0D2GGB9-F1
#
_cell.length_a   1.000
_cell.length_b   1.000
_cell.length_c   1.000
_cell.angle_alpha   90.00
_cell.angle_beta   90.00
_cell.angle_gamma   90.00
#
_symmetry.space_group_name_H-M   'P 1'
#
loop_
_entity.id
_entity.type
_entity.pdbx_description
1 polymer ?
#
loop_
_entity_poly.entity_id
_entity_poly.type
_entity_poly.pdbx_seq_one_letter_code
_entity_poly.pdbx_strand_id
1 'polypeptide(L)'
;MFVLFILVLGFMLSWLWEFGLKEIVRGEKMFFRGFTSCISIALLLLFTGLSPIPAQADLFDKVGNALGSAADKFGKDVKEAGQELGIVDKDKKSTAKPKSQKASQPGAKAKTEKVDKLPSGVVYRLKKINKELDRADKAMVKGVGSDVDKAARAERYLKSANRYRSEIDKNYKGKFSVDHPDMKACDNRILKLEQKIAQVKGSESAPAVAEKPAREKSAAKASAEPAAKKEESKASAKLPSAVSHRLKKAEKELDRAEAAINSEGGGPASAAQRYFEKAQYLRKEIDDRYAGQFSLENPQVKSVDQRLAALKAQLDQADQAKAAEKAAQDEAQAKEKAGIALCNEWNDKLKPFISSASGKELLAYHTEDAALIKEWKGIYDQVEPLWNEYKGASLPQDKTPDLKYTEKELGRRIGEFKSVYAKWEEKAKQTKADMGGFLFSASPIDPAAPGGFTDNFKAGDNIYALVKVKKPWAKIYKNQNKASLRINVKLDNKKIHAQFVTLKTPAELNKDHILFEIAPAPDKTKAYANPNIEYGKSTPTLRQGPMELTHHLGKLGPGSHTMSFNLYYYGKTWAKGSFKISGDDFGYYAKLNQDVEGAVAKARTLPKAKMKNAKFESQMKKILVDAGWPEVHRLNIIDKDWWLDRVSGGDSPIKSRHMAAAALAKGSDGKYFYRVCTFHQHKLITGGFGSFELSHQGPKVPIAENNIDK
;
A
#
# COMPACT_ATOMS: atom_id res chain seq x y z
N MET A 1 5.58 6.26 -37.83
CA MET A 1 4.66 5.35 -37.10
C MET A 1 5.33 4.06 -36.63
N PHE A 2 5.91 3.23 -37.50
CA PHE A 2 6.42 1.89 -37.14
C PHE A 2 7.32 1.81 -35.89
N VAL A 3 8.31 2.72 -35.75
CA VAL A 3 9.17 2.80 -34.55
C VAL A 3 8.39 3.09 -33.26
N LEU A 4 7.37 3.96 -33.33
CA LEU A 4 6.51 4.27 -32.19
C LEU A 4 5.67 3.05 -31.76
N PHE A 5 5.22 2.25 -32.72
CA PHE A 5 4.49 1.00 -32.46
C PHE A 5 5.39 -0.03 -31.76
N ILE A 6 6.64 -0.18 -32.19
CA ILE A 6 7.63 -1.06 -31.53
C ILE A 6 7.88 -0.62 -30.07
N LEU A 7 8.02 0.68 -29.82
CA LEU A 7 8.21 1.21 -28.46
C LEU A 7 6.99 0.96 -27.56
N VAL A 8 5.76 1.14 -28.07
CA VAL A 8 4.52 0.84 -27.34
C VAL A 8 4.40 -0.67 -27.05
N LEU A 9 4.73 -1.53 -28.02
CA LEU A 9 4.70 -2.97 -27.85
C LEU A 9 5.73 -3.45 -26.81
N GLY A 10 6.95 -2.91 -26.84
CA GLY A 10 7.97 -3.19 -25.83
C GLY A 10 7.55 -2.76 -24.42
N PHE A 11 6.88 -1.61 -24.29
CA PHE A 11 6.35 -1.14 -23.01
C PHE A 11 5.21 -2.04 -22.48
N MET A 12 4.30 -2.48 -23.35
CA MET A 12 3.27 -3.46 -22.98
C MET A 12 3.86 -4.81 -22.56
N LEU A 13 4.85 -5.34 -23.28
CA LEU A 13 5.50 -6.61 -22.94
C LEU A 13 6.26 -6.52 -21.61
N SER A 14 6.94 -5.42 -21.33
CA SER A 14 7.60 -5.17 -20.04
C SER A 14 6.59 -5.08 -18.88
N TRP A 15 5.46 -4.40 -19.09
CA TRP A 15 4.39 -4.30 -18.09
C TRP A 15 3.72 -5.65 -17.81
N LEU A 16 3.45 -6.44 -18.86
CA LEU A 16 2.91 -7.80 -18.74
C LEU A 16 3.89 -8.75 -18.04
N TRP A 17 5.20 -8.60 -18.26
CA TRP A 17 6.25 -9.37 -17.57
C TRP A 17 6.23 -9.12 -16.05
N GLU A 18 6.21 -7.85 -15.63
CA GLU A 18 6.10 -7.49 -14.22
C GLU A 18 4.79 -7.95 -13.56
N PHE A 19 3.67 -7.92 -14.30
CA PHE A 19 2.37 -8.34 -13.78
C PHE A 19 2.28 -9.87 -13.65
N GLY A 20 2.74 -10.60 -14.67
CA GLY A 20 2.75 -12.07 -14.68
C GLY A 20 3.59 -12.67 -13.56
N LEU A 21 4.77 -12.12 -13.29
CA LEU A 21 5.63 -12.55 -12.17
C LEU A 21 4.94 -12.38 -10.81
N LYS A 22 4.19 -11.29 -10.60
CA LYS A 22 3.47 -11.02 -9.34
C LYS A 22 2.29 -11.98 -9.13
N GLU A 23 1.64 -12.45 -10.19
CA GLU A 23 0.55 -13.44 -10.09
C GLU A 23 1.04 -14.90 -10.03
N ILE A 24 2.20 -15.23 -10.62
CA ILE A 24 2.83 -16.56 -10.43
C ILE A 24 3.14 -16.81 -8.95
N VAL A 25 3.60 -15.79 -8.22
CA VAL A 25 3.82 -15.83 -6.76
C VAL A 25 2.51 -16.01 -5.97
N ARG A 26 1.34 -15.73 -6.56
CA ARG A 26 0.01 -15.92 -5.96
C ARG A 26 -0.63 -17.27 -6.27
N GLY A 27 -0.12 -18.02 -7.25
CA GLY A 27 -0.52 -19.40 -7.54
C GLY A 27 -1.81 -19.59 -8.33
N GLU A 28 -2.43 -18.52 -8.87
CA GLU A 28 -3.69 -18.63 -9.62
C GLU A 28 -3.51 -19.17 -11.04
N LYS A 29 -3.82 -20.46 -11.23
CA LYS A 29 -3.61 -21.20 -12.50
C LYS A 29 -4.47 -20.74 -13.69
N MET A 30 -5.46 -19.85 -13.52
CA MET A 30 -6.40 -19.50 -14.60
C MET A 30 -5.86 -18.48 -15.60
N PHE A 31 -4.90 -17.62 -15.23
CA PHE A 31 -4.45 -16.52 -16.10
C PHE A 31 -3.66 -16.99 -17.34
N PHE A 32 -2.94 -18.11 -17.21
CA PHE A 32 -1.99 -18.60 -18.23
C PHE A 32 -2.65 -18.94 -19.59
N ARG A 33 -3.93 -19.33 -19.59
CA ARG A 33 -4.70 -19.60 -20.82
C ARG A 33 -5.20 -18.36 -21.55
N GLY A 34 -5.34 -17.23 -20.86
CA GLY A 34 -5.67 -15.95 -21.51
C GLY A 34 -4.43 -15.38 -22.22
N PHE A 35 -3.28 -15.43 -21.55
CA PHE A 35 -2.01 -14.87 -22.04
C PHE A 35 -1.58 -15.45 -23.40
N THR A 36 -1.62 -16.77 -23.56
CA THR A 36 -1.29 -17.42 -24.84
C THR A 36 -2.26 -17.04 -25.96
N SER A 37 -3.56 -16.95 -25.66
CA SER A 37 -4.58 -16.57 -26.65
C SER A 37 -4.40 -15.13 -27.15
N CYS A 38 -4.05 -14.18 -26.27
CA CYS A 38 -3.74 -12.80 -26.66
C CYS A 38 -2.51 -12.73 -27.60
N ILE A 39 -1.45 -13.51 -27.33
CA ILE A 39 -0.25 -13.56 -28.17
C ILE A 39 -0.59 -14.16 -29.56
N SER A 40 -1.37 -15.24 -29.61
CA SER A 40 -1.83 -15.81 -30.89
C SER A 40 -2.65 -14.82 -31.73
N ILE A 41 -3.53 -14.03 -31.10
CA ILE A 41 -4.32 -13.00 -31.79
C ILE A 41 -3.44 -11.86 -32.32
N ALA A 42 -2.47 -11.39 -31.52
CA ALA A 42 -1.53 -10.35 -31.93
C ALA A 42 -0.65 -10.80 -33.12
N LEU A 43 -0.22 -12.06 -33.14
CA LEU A 43 0.51 -12.64 -34.27
C LEU A 43 -0.40 -12.80 -35.50
N LEU A 44 -1.64 -13.29 -35.34
CA LEU A 44 -2.58 -13.46 -36.45
C LEU A 44 -2.85 -12.13 -37.19
N LEU A 45 -2.97 -11.03 -36.44
CA LEU A 45 -3.17 -9.68 -36.99
C LEU A 45 -1.93 -9.10 -37.68
N LEU A 46 -0.72 -9.62 -37.42
CA LEU A 46 0.50 -9.24 -38.13
C LEU A 46 0.65 -9.96 -39.49
N PHE A 47 0.10 -11.17 -39.62
CA PHE A 47 0.28 -12.00 -40.83
C PHE A 47 -0.77 -11.78 -41.93
N THR A 48 -1.89 -11.10 -41.65
CA THR A 48 -3.00 -10.94 -42.62
C THR A 48 -2.90 -9.71 -43.54
N GLY A 49 -1.80 -8.96 -43.54
CA GLY A 49 -1.74 -7.63 -44.18
C GLY A 49 -0.47 -7.23 -44.92
N LEU A 50 0.50 -8.14 -45.14
CA LEU A 50 1.78 -7.80 -45.78
C LEU A 50 2.21 -8.83 -46.83
N SER A 51 2.45 -8.36 -48.05
CA SER A 51 3.12 -9.14 -49.11
C SER A 51 4.62 -9.32 -48.80
N PRO A 52 5.24 -10.46 -49.12
CA PRO A 52 6.63 -10.73 -48.77
C PRO A 52 7.61 -9.86 -49.57
N ILE A 53 8.53 -9.20 -48.87
CA ILE A 53 9.68 -8.48 -49.45
C ILE A 53 10.95 -9.14 -48.90
N PRO A 54 11.94 -9.53 -49.75
CA PRO A 54 13.08 -10.35 -49.33
C PRO A 54 13.96 -9.73 -48.22
N ALA A 55 13.91 -8.40 -48.05
CA ALA A 55 14.61 -7.69 -46.97
C ALA A 55 14.11 -8.04 -45.54
N GLN A 56 13.03 -8.81 -45.38
CA GLN A 56 12.50 -9.17 -44.06
C GLN A 56 13.09 -10.45 -43.46
N ALA A 57 13.74 -11.33 -44.25
CA ALA A 57 14.21 -12.64 -43.76
C ALA A 57 15.21 -12.52 -42.60
N ASP A 58 16.25 -11.71 -42.76
CA ASP A 58 17.26 -11.41 -41.73
C ASP A 58 16.66 -10.78 -40.45
N LEU A 59 15.55 -10.04 -40.58
CA LEU A 59 14.81 -9.51 -39.43
C LEU A 59 14.02 -10.62 -38.72
N PHE A 60 13.39 -11.54 -39.45
CA PHE A 60 12.70 -12.69 -38.86
C PHE A 60 13.67 -13.64 -38.14
N ASP A 61 14.85 -13.91 -38.70
CA ASP A 61 15.88 -14.71 -38.02
C ASP A 61 16.39 -14.02 -36.74
N LYS A 62 16.61 -12.71 -36.77
CA LYS A 62 17.03 -11.95 -35.58
C LYS A 62 15.95 -11.93 -34.49
N VAL A 63 14.67 -11.79 -34.86
CA VAL A 63 13.54 -11.88 -33.92
C VAL A 63 13.35 -13.31 -33.40
N GLY A 64 13.48 -14.32 -34.25
CA GLY A 64 13.39 -15.73 -33.88
C GLY A 64 14.46 -16.15 -32.88
N ASN A 65 15.73 -15.79 -33.14
CA ASN A 65 16.83 -16.05 -32.22
C ASN A 65 16.67 -15.29 -30.88
N ALA A 66 16.19 -14.05 -30.91
CA ALA A 66 15.90 -13.30 -29.68
C ALA A 66 14.76 -13.93 -28.86
N LEU A 67 13.70 -14.41 -29.50
CA LEU A 67 12.59 -15.10 -28.83
C LEU A 67 13.00 -16.48 -28.30
N GLY A 68 13.82 -17.24 -29.03
CA GLY A 68 14.40 -18.49 -28.56
C GLY A 68 15.26 -18.29 -27.30
N SER A 69 16.19 -17.34 -27.33
CA SER A 69 17.02 -17.01 -26.17
C SER A 69 16.21 -16.53 -24.95
N ALA A 70 15.13 -15.77 -25.18
CA ALA A 70 14.21 -15.36 -24.13
C ALA A 70 13.42 -16.55 -23.54
N ALA A 71 13.00 -17.51 -24.37
CA ALA A 71 12.29 -18.71 -23.95
C ALA A 71 13.19 -19.66 -23.14
N ASP A 72 14.43 -19.90 -23.59
CA ASP A 72 15.42 -20.70 -22.86
C ASP A 72 15.74 -20.08 -21.50
N LYS A 73 15.93 -18.75 -21.46
CA LYS A 73 16.13 -18.03 -20.21
C LYS A 73 14.93 -18.15 -19.28
N PHE A 74 13.71 -17.95 -19.78
CA PHE A 74 12.49 -18.10 -18.98
C PHE A 74 12.33 -19.54 -18.43
N GLY A 75 12.63 -20.56 -19.25
CA GLY A 75 12.63 -21.96 -18.84
C GLY A 75 13.65 -22.25 -17.73
N LYS A 76 14.82 -21.60 -17.77
CA LYS A 76 15.83 -21.66 -16.71
C LYS A 76 15.37 -20.93 -15.44
N ASP A 77 14.93 -19.68 -15.56
CA ASP A 77 14.53 -18.83 -14.42
C ASP A 77 13.35 -19.47 -13.66
N VAL A 78 12.36 -20.07 -14.37
CA VAL A 78 11.25 -20.83 -13.76
C VAL A 78 11.73 -22.12 -13.09
N LYS A 79 12.72 -22.82 -13.66
CA LYS A 79 13.30 -24.03 -13.06
C LYS A 79 14.08 -23.73 -11.78
N GLU A 80 14.81 -22.62 -11.73
CA GLU A 80 15.53 -22.17 -10.54
C GLU A 80 14.55 -21.72 -9.44
N ALA A 81 13.54 -20.91 -9.78
CA ALA A 81 12.47 -20.55 -8.84
C ALA A 81 11.69 -21.78 -8.30
N GLY A 82 11.43 -22.77 -9.16
CA GLY A 82 10.80 -24.04 -8.75
C GLY A 82 11.65 -24.87 -7.78
N GLN A 83 12.98 -24.73 -7.84
CA GLN A 83 13.90 -25.36 -6.88
C GLN A 83 14.01 -24.57 -5.57
N GLU A 84 14.00 -23.23 -5.60
CA GLU A 84 14.00 -22.39 -4.40
C GLU A 84 12.71 -22.55 -3.58
N LEU A 85 11.57 -22.73 -4.25
CA LEU A 85 10.27 -22.98 -3.62
C LEU A 85 10.05 -24.44 -3.18
N GLY A 86 11.02 -25.35 -3.40
CA GLY A 86 10.89 -26.77 -3.06
C GLY A 86 9.84 -27.54 -3.87
N ILE A 87 9.41 -26.99 -5.01
CA ILE A 87 8.40 -27.59 -5.91
C ILE A 87 9.07 -28.63 -6.86
N VAL A 88 10.37 -28.47 -7.12
CA VAL A 88 11.18 -29.35 -7.96
C VAL A 88 12.31 -29.95 -7.13
N ASP A 89 12.22 -31.27 -6.84
CA ASP A 89 13.30 -32.03 -6.21
C ASP A 89 14.61 -31.87 -6.98
N LYS A 90 15.71 -31.61 -6.27
CA LYS A 90 17.05 -31.86 -6.79
C LYS A 90 17.34 -33.36 -6.67
N ASP A 91 17.74 -33.96 -7.79
CA ASP A 91 18.32 -35.31 -7.91
C ASP A 91 17.43 -36.50 -7.52
N LYS A 92 16.46 -36.83 -8.38
CA LYS A 92 15.88 -38.19 -8.46
C LYS A 92 16.67 -39.08 -9.40
N LYS A 93 17.69 -39.76 -8.86
CA LYS A 93 18.30 -40.97 -9.46
C LYS A 93 17.99 -42.17 -8.54
N SER A 94 17.53 -43.28 -9.11
CA SER A 94 16.87 -44.34 -8.34
C SER A 94 17.78 -45.49 -7.91
N THR A 95 17.77 -45.81 -6.61
CA THR A 95 18.04 -47.14 -6.02
C THR A 95 17.25 -47.25 -4.70
N ALA A 96 17.12 -48.44 -4.11
CA ALA A 96 16.15 -48.72 -3.04
C ALA A 96 16.71 -49.57 -1.88
N LYS A 97 16.08 -49.41 -0.70
CA LYS A 97 16.22 -50.18 0.56
C LYS A 97 17.59 -50.08 1.29
N PRO A 98 17.65 -50.43 2.60
CA PRO A 98 16.60 -50.40 3.64
C PRO A 98 16.99 -49.54 4.88
N LYS A 99 16.07 -49.42 5.84
CA LYS A 99 16.29 -48.70 7.11
C LYS A 99 17.18 -49.49 8.08
N SER A 100 17.92 -48.78 8.94
CA SER A 100 18.26 -49.22 10.30
C SER A 100 18.01 -48.09 11.29
N GLN A 101 17.71 -48.42 12.54
CA GLN A 101 17.51 -47.47 13.64
C GLN A 101 18.77 -47.47 14.53
N LYS A 102 19.12 -46.31 15.11
CA LYS A 102 19.97 -46.28 16.31
C LYS A 102 19.54 -45.17 17.27
N ALA A 103 19.76 -45.41 18.56
CA ALA A 103 19.08 -44.72 19.65
C ALA A 103 19.67 -43.33 19.99
N SER A 104 18.86 -42.55 20.70
CA SER A 104 19.18 -41.23 21.23
C SER A 104 19.81 -41.28 22.63
N GLN A 105 20.79 -40.42 22.89
CA GLN A 105 21.12 -39.92 24.22
C GLN A 105 21.36 -38.39 24.17
N PRO A 106 20.94 -37.61 25.19
CA PRO A 106 21.05 -36.16 25.18
C PRO A 106 22.39 -35.66 25.73
N GLY A 107 23.23 -35.08 24.87
CA GLY A 107 24.41 -34.32 25.28
C GLY A 107 24.15 -32.81 25.24
N ALA A 108 24.21 -32.14 26.39
CA ALA A 108 23.94 -30.70 26.49
C ALA A 108 25.08 -29.86 25.89
N LYS A 109 25.04 -29.63 24.57
CA LYS A 109 25.89 -28.62 23.92
C LYS A 109 25.27 -27.24 24.13
N ALA A 110 26.04 -26.32 24.74
CA ALA A 110 25.67 -24.91 24.78
C ALA A 110 25.43 -24.40 23.35
N LYS A 111 24.31 -23.71 23.13
CA LYS A 111 24.04 -23.04 21.86
C LYS A 111 25.03 -21.87 21.72
N THR A 112 26.07 -22.03 20.90
CA THR A 112 26.78 -20.88 20.34
C THR A 112 25.76 -20.06 19.56
N GLU A 113 25.44 -18.87 20.07
CA GLU A 113 24.48 -17.99 19.45
C GLU A 113 24.97 -17.60 18.05
N LYS A 114 24.17 -17.93 17.04
CA LYS A 114 24.60 -17.88 15.64
C LYS A 114 24.47 -16.44 15.13
N VAL A 115 25.48 -15.62 15.44
CA VAL A 115 25.57 -14.19 15.07
C VAL A 115 25.14 -13.97 13.61
N ASP A 116 24.13 -13.12 13.41
CA ASP A 116 23.53 -12.88 12.10
C ASP A 116 24.53 -12.28 11.11
N LYS A 117 24.73 -12.97 9.99
CA LYS A 117 25.70 -12.59 8.97
C LYS A 117 25.31 -11.26 8.32
N LEU A 118 26.09 -10.20 8.58
CA LEU A 118 25.91 -8.87 7.97
C LEU A 118 25.79 -8.93 6.43
N PRO A 119 24.91 -8.11 5.82
CA PRO A 119 24.86 -7.95 4.37
C PRO A 119 26.22 -7.50 3.80
N SER A 120 26.59 -8.02 2.64
CA SER A 120 27.89 -7.73 2.00
C SER A 120 28.19 -6.23 1.82
N GLY A 121 27.17 -5.44 1.52
CA GLY A 121 27.26 -3.98 1.39
C GLY A 121 27.43 -3.21 2.72
N VAL A 122 27.15 -3.85 3.86
CA VAL A 122 27.48 -3.35 5.21
C VAL A 122 28.94 -3.71 5.53
N VAL A 123 29.34 -4.97 5.34
CA VAL A 123 30.74 -5.44 5.53
C VAL A 123 31.74 -4.61 4.71
N TYR A 124 31.42 -4.32 3.44
CA TYR A 124 32.24 -3.46 2.58
C TYR A 124 32.38 -2.03 3.12
N ARG A 125 31.32 -1.46 3.72
CA ARG A 125 31.36 -0.13 4.33
C ARG A 125 32.09 -0.12 5.67
N LEU A 126 31.91 -1.12 6.52
CA LEU A 126 32.70 -1.30 7.74
C LEU A 126 34.20 -1.39 7.44
N LYS A 127 34.60 -2.06 6.35
CA LYS A 127 36.00 -2.09 5.88
C LYS A 127 36.50 -0.71 5.42
N LYS A 128 35.64 0.15 4.84
CA LYS A 128 35.98 1.54 4.54
C LYS A 128 36.07 2.41 5.79
N ILE A 129 35.10 2.30 6.72
CA ILE A 129 35.09 3.06 7.98
C ILE A 129 36.38 2.79 8.75
N ASN A 130 36.71 1.51 9.01
CA ASN A 130 37.96 1.16 9.69
C ASN A 130 39.19 1.73 8.98
N LYS A 131 39.28 1.67 7.65
CA LYS A 131 40.40 2.25 6.88
C LYS A 131 40.54 3.77 7.07
N GLU A 132 39.45 4.52 7.21
CA GLU A 132 39.53 5.96 7.51
C GLU A 132 39.84 6.22 9.01
N LEU A 133 39.34 5.39 9.92
CA LEU A 133 39.72 5.46 11.35
C LEU A 133 41.21 5.17 11.56
N ASP A 134 41.77 4.16 10.88
CA ASP A 134 43.20 3.84 10.91
C ASP A 134 44.07 5.00 10.36
N ARG A 135 43.55 5.73 9.37
CA ARG A 135 44.18 6.97 8.86
C ARG A 135 44.10 8.10 9.87
N ALA A 136 43.00 8.24 10.59
CA ALA A 136 42.83 9.25 11.63
C ALA A 136 43.75 8.98 12.84
N ASP A 137 43.77 7.75 13.37
CA ASP A 137 44.72 7.32 14.42
C ASP A 137 46.18 7.55 13.95
N LYS A 138 46.52 7.23 12.68
CA LYS A 138 47.84 7.54 12.12
C LYS A 138 48.12 9.04 12.00
N ALA A 139 47.12 9.87 11.67
CA ALA A 139 47.27 11.32 11.59
C ALA A 139 47.51 11.97 12.97
N MET A 140 46.89 11.44 14.03
CA MET A 140 47.14 11.84 15.41
C MET A 140 48.57 11.53 15.85
N VAL A 141 49.09 10.33 15.52
CA VAL A 141 50.40 9.87 16.04
C VAL A 141 51.59 10.27 15.15
N LYS A 142 51.41 10.35 13.82
CA LYS A 142 52.51 10.50 12.84
C LYS A 142 52.34 11.68 11.87
N GLY A 143 51.49 12.65 12.20
CA GLY A 143 51.32 13.89 11.42
C GLY A 143 52.35 14.97 11.78
N VAL A 144 52.80 15.74 10.78
CA VAL A 144 53.76 16.86 10.94
C VAL A 144 53.04 18.15 11.38
N GLY A 145 53.60 18.93 12.30
CA GLY A 145 52.98 20.14 12.84
C GLY A 145 52.48 19.98 14.27
N SER A 146 51.69 20.94 14.75
CA SER A 146 51.12 20.94 16.11
C SER A 146 50.15 19.79 16.34
N ASP A 147 49.82 19.51 17.60
CA ASP A 147 48.76 18.52 17.91
C ASP A 147 47.38 18.99 17.42
N VAL A 148 47.15 20.30 17.33
CA VAL A 148 45.98 20.89 16.68
C VAL A 148 45.93 20.58 15.19
N ASP A 149 47.06 20.68 14.47
CA ASP A 149 47.16 20.27 13.05
C ASP A 149 46.89 18.77 12.87
N LYS A 150 47.40 17.94 13.79
CA LYS A 150 47.16 16.49 13.81
C LYS A 150 45.66 16.21 14.03
N ALA A 151 45.03 16.85 15.01
CA ALA A 151 43.59 16.75 15.29
C ALA A 151 42.73 17.22 14.10
N ALA A 152 43.05 18.37 13.50
CA ALA A 152 42.34 18.93 12.35
C ALA A 152 42.44 18.06 11.08
N ARG A 153 43.51 17.26 10.94
CA ARG A 153 43.62 16.24 9.87
C ARG A 153 42.87 14.96 10.23
N ALA A 154 42.98 14.47 11.46
CA ALA A 154 42.24 13.31 11.94
C ALA A 154 40.71 13.50 11.79
N GLU A 155 40.23 14.71 12.08
CA GLU A 155 38.83 15.12 11.89
C GLU A 155 38.32 14.95 10.44
N ARG A 156 39.16 15.17 9.42
CA ARG A 156 38.76 15.00 8.01
C ARG A 156 38.53 13.53 7.66
N TYR A 157 39.34 12.63 8.21
CA TYR A 157 39.15 11.18 8.07
C TYR A 157 37.94 10.69 8.88
N LEU A 158 37.76 11.18 10.11
CA LEU A 158 36.58 10.92 10.95
C LEU A 158 35.27 11.35 10.28
N LYS A 159 35.21 12.55 9.67
CA LYS A 159 34.04 12.98 8.87
C LYS A 159 33.75 12.04 7.69
N SER A 160 34.80 11.43 7.11
CA SER A 160 34.66 10.42 6.05
C SER A 160 34.15 9.07 6.59
N ALA A 161 34.59 8.66 7.79
CA ALA A 161 34.05 7.50 8.51
C ALA A 161 32.55 7.69 8.83
N ASN A 162 32.16 8.82 9.41
CA ASN A 162 30.76 9.10 9.79
C ASN A 162 29.83 9.22 8.56
N ARG A 163 30.35 9.64 7.39
CA ARG A 163 29.63 9.51 6.11
C ARG A 163 29.36 8.05 5.75
N TYR A 164 30.36 7.17 5.78
CA TYR A 164 30.14 5.75 5.47
C TYR A 164 29.23 5.06 6.50
N ARG A 165 29.23 5.52 7.76
CA ARG A 165 28.30 5.05 8.80
C ARG A 165 26.85 5.43 8.48
N SER A 166 26.56 6.69 8.15
CA SER A 166 25.21 7.10 7.74
C SER A 166 24.77 6.50 6.40
N GLU A 167 25.69 6.15 5.50
CA GLU A 167 25.38 5.31 4.33
C GLU A 167 24.96 3.86 4.71
N ILE A 168 25.43 3.31 5.83
CA ILE A 168 24.94 2.01 6.32
C ILE A 168 23.48 2.18 6.78
N ASP A 169 23.20 3.17 7.64
CA ASP A 169 21.84 3.40 8.15
C ASP A 169 20.85 3.69 7.02
N LYS A 170 21.20 4.59 6.08
CA LYS A 170 20.30 4.99 4.99
C LYS A 170 19.91 3.83 4.06
N ASN A 171 20.85 2.93 3.75
CA ASN A 171 20.66 1.91 2.69
C ASN A 171 20.35 0.50 3.24
N TYR A 172 20.63 0.24 4.52
CA TYR A 172 20.52 -1.09 5.15
C TYR A 172 19.70 -1.11 6.45
N LYS A 173 18.98 -0.04 6.80
CA LYS A 173 18.03 -0.03 7.94
C LYS A 173 17.13 -1.28 7.92
N GLY A 174 17.08 -2.01 9.04
CA GLY A 174 16.29 -3.24 9.19
C GLY A 174 16.82 -4.48 8.46
N LYS A 175 17.98 -4.42 7.79
CA LYS A 175 18.62 -5.58 7.10
C LYS A 175 19.74 -6.24 7.92
N PHE A 176 19.98 -5.75 9.14
CA PHE A 176 20.94 -6.27 10.12
C PHE A 176 20.54 -5.75 11.51
N SER A 177 20.95 -6.44 12.57
CA SER A 177 20.77 -5.94 13.94
C SER A 177 21.77 -4.82 14.23
N VAL A 178 21.28 -3.69 14.79
CA VAL A 178 22.14 -2.58 15.25
C VAL A 178 23.09 -3.05 16.35
N ASP A 179 22.69 -4.06 17.13
CA ASP A 179 23.48 -4.67 18.19
C ASP A 179 24.59 -5.61 17.73
N HIS A 180 24.75 -5.84 16.41
CA HIS A 180 25.78 -6.73 15.85
C HIS A 180 27.20 -6.32 16.32
N PRO A 181 28.05 -7.27 16.77
CA PRO A 181 29.34 -6.95 17.39
C PRO A 181 30.24 -6.06 16.55
N ASP A 182 30.36 -6.31 15.23
CA ASP A 182 31.17 -5.46 14.34
C ASP A 182 30.67 -4.00 14.25
N MET A 183 29.36 -3.77 14.37
CA MET A 183 28.78 -2.42 14.36
C MET A 183 29.12 -1.70 15.66
N LYS A 184 28.90 -2.36 16.81
CA LYS A 184 29.29 -1.85 18.13
C LYS A 184 30.79 -1.60 18.24
N ALA A 185 31.64 -2.48 17.68
CA ALA A 185 33.08 -2.28 17.64
C ALA A 185 33.47 -1.05 16.80
N CYS A 186 32.80 -0.83 15.67
CA CYS A 186 32.99 0.33 14.80
C CYS A 186 32.60 1.65 15.50
N ASP A 187 31.40 1.69 16.10
CA ASP A 187 30.86 2.88 16.74
C ASP A 187 31.67 3.26 18.00
N ASN A 188 32.15 2.26 18.76
CA ASN A 188 33.08 2.48 19.85
C ASN A 188 34.47 3.01 19.40
N ARG A 189 34.92 2.73 18.18
CA ARG A 189 36.15 3.35 17.63
C ARG A 189 35.90 4.81 17.23
N ILE A 190 34.76 5.11 16.60
CA ILE A 190 34.35 6.47 16.24
C ILE A 190 34.33 7.36 17.48
N LEU A 191 33.59 6.95 18.52
CA LEU A 191 33.41 7.71 19.76
C LEU A 191 34.73 7.94 20.51
N LYS A 192 35.61 6.94 20.59
CA LYS A 192 36.94 7.08 21.20
C LYS A 192 37.86 8.04 20.44
N LEU A 193 37.73 8.10 19.11
CA LEU A 193 38.50 9.03 18.28
C LEU A 193 37.96 10.46 18.37
N GLU A 194 36.63 10.62 18.41
CA GLU A 194 35.95 11.90 18.68
C GLU A 194 36.40 12.49 20.03
N GLN A 195 36.42 11.67 21.08
CA GLN A 195 36.94 12.07 22.41
C GLN A 195 38.41 12.52 22.37
N LYS A 196 39.31 11.77 21.71
CA LYS A 196 40.73 12.18 21.54
C LYS A 196 40.87 13.52 20.82
N ILE A 197 40.13 13.73 19.74
CA ILE A 197 40.19 14.96 18.95
C ILE A 197 39.63 16.14 19.75
N ALA A 198 38.54 15.94 20.51
CA ALA A 198 37.98 16.94 21.41
C ALA A 198 38.94 17.30 22.55
N GLN A 199 39.61 16.31 23.15
CA GLN A 199 40.57 16.52 24.24
C GLN A 199 41.75 17.40 23.78
N VAL A 200 42.35 17.12 22.62
CA VAL A 200 43.46 17.92 22.07
C VAL A 200 43.05 19.35 21.73
N LYS A 201 41.81 19.56 21.24
CA LYS A 201 41.26 20.91 21.03
C LYS A 201 40.91 21.63 22.34
N GLY A 202 40.53 20.90 23.39
CA GLY A 202 40.20 21.45 24.70
C GLY A 202 41.42 21.88 25.51
N SER A 203 42.58 21.23 25.32
CA SER A 203 43.81 21.56 26.05
C SER A 203 44.43 22.93 25.69
N GLU A 204 43.95 23.61 24.65
CA GLU A 204 44.48 24.89 24.18
C GLU A 204 43.80 26.12 24.84
N SER A 205 42.75 25.91 25.66
CA SER A 205 41.94 27.00 26.23
C SER A 205 42.39 27.50 27.63
N ALA A 206 43.66 27.36 27.98
CA ALA A 206 44.25 27.89 29.21
C ALA A 206 45.13 29.12 28.91
N PRO A 207 44.85 30.32 29.47
CA PRO A 207 45.57 31.54 29.09
C PRO A 207 46.96 31.60 29.73
N ALA A 208 48.00 31.46 28.91
CA ALA A 208 49.37 31.79 29.31
C ALA A 208 49.55 33.31 29.37
N VAL A 209 50.08 33.82 30.50
CA VAL A 209 50.38 35.25 30.67
C VAL A 209 51.51 35.67 29.74
N ALA A 210 51.38 36.83 29.10
CA ALA A 210 52.35 37.33 28.15
C ALA A 210 53.53 38.05 28.82
N GLU A 211 54.75 37.76 28.39
CA GLU A 211 55.91 38.62 28.60
C GLU A 211 56.71 38.79 27.29
N LYS A 212 57.38 39.94 27.14
CA LYS A 212 58.08 40.41 25.95
C LYS A 212 59.60 40.24 26.17
N PRO A 213 60.45 40.06 25.13
CA PRO A 213 61.15 41.25 24.61
C PRO A 213 61.66 41.16 23.14
N ALA A 214 62.47 42.16 22.76
CA ALA A 214 63.64 42.07 21.85
C ALA A 214 63.47 41.79 20.33
N ARG A 215 62.94 42.80 19.62
CA ARG A 215 63.57 43.48 18.46
C ARG A 215 64.97 43.00 17.99
N GLU A 216 65.14 42.77 16.68
CA GLU A 216 66.46 42.87 15.99
C GLU A 216 66.37 43.51 14.58
N LYS A 217 67.47 43.56 13.80
CA LYS A 217 67.68 44.51 12.68
C LYS A 217 68.21 43.89 11.36
N SER A 218 67.66 44.34 10.23
CA SER A 218 68.37 44.55 8.94
C SER A 218 67.41 45.21 7.92
N ALA A 219 67.79 45.65 6.71
CA ALA A 219 68.81 46.61 6.26
C ALA A 219 68.92 46.51 4.71
N ALA A 220 68.35 47.46 3.95
CA ALA A 220 68.48 47.56 2.48
C ALA A 220 68.19 49.00 1.99
N LYS A 221 68.52 49.35 0.73
CA LYS A 221 68.73 50.74 0.25
C LYS A 221 68.44 50.97 -1.25
N ALA A 222 67.53 51.91 -1.57
CA ALA A 222 67.34 52.66 -2.85
C ALA A 222 66.25 53.75 -2.60
N SER A 223 66.31 55.03 -2.97
CA SER A 223 66.39 55.74 -4.29
C SER A 223 65.22 55.41 -5.25
N ALA A 224 64.51 56.36 -5.87
CA ALA A 224 64.81 57.79 -6.13
C ALA A 224 63.57 58.75 -6.13
N GLU A 225 63.85 60.05 -6.39
CA GLU A 225 62.96 61.20 -6.68
C GLU A 225 62.48 61.22 -8.17
N PRO A 226 61.76 62.25 -8.72
CA PRO A 226 61.30 63.56 -8.20
C PRO A 226 59.73 63.69 -8.26
N ALA A 227 58.99 64.82 -8.37
CA ALA A 227 59.24 66.28 -8.53
C ALA A 227 58.03 67.14 -8.03
N ALA A 228 58.18 68.48 -8.06
CA ALA A 228 57.22 69.58 -8.43
C ALA A 228 55.70 69.52 -8.06
N LYS A 229 54.99 70.61 -7.70
CA LYS A 229 55.21 72.05 -7.34
C LYS A 229 53.98 72.43 -6.49
N LYS A 230 54.00 73.16 -5.37
CA LYS A 230 54.64 74.44 -4.95
C LYS A 230 53.92 75.71 -5.45
N GLU A 231 53.16 76.33 -4.56
CA GLU A 231 52.87 77.77 -4.50
C GLU A 231 53.22 78.34 -3.11
N GLU A 232 53.37 79.65 -3.01
CA GLU A 232 53.75 80.42 -1.81
C GLU A 232 52.70 81.56 -1.63
N SER A 233 52.57 82.29 -0.52
CA SER A 233 53.51 82.58 0.57
C SER A 233 52.79 83.10 1.83
N LYS A 234 53.46 82.99 2.99
CA LYS A 234 53.72 84.10 3.93
C LYS A 234 54.77 83.65 4.96
N ALA A 235 55.49 84.60 5.54
CA ALA A 235 56.71 84.32 6.30
C ALA A 235 56.43 83.49 7.56
N SER A 236 56.83 82.21 7.55
CA SER A 236 56.75 81.34 8.72
C SER A 236 57.98 81.52 9.61
N ALA A 237 57.76 81.53 10.93
CA ALA A 237 58.85 81.31 11.87
C ALA A 237 59.48 79.94 11.56
N LYS A 238 60.79 79.92 11.25
CA LYS A 238 61.50 78.70 10.86
C LYS A 238 61.36 77.64 11.96
N LEU A 239 60.66 76.56 11.65
CA LEU A 239 60.61 75.39 12.51
C LEU A 239 62.03 74.84 12.74
N PRO A 240 62.35 74.34 13.95
CA PRO A 240 63.55 73.54 14.15
C PRO A 240 63.58 72.39 13.14
N SER A 241 64.74 72.12 12.54
CA SER A 241 64.89 71.10 11.48
C SER A 241 64.37 69.71 11.91
N ALA A 242 64.58 69.36 13.18
CA ALA A 242 64.09 68.14 13.80
C ALA A 242 62.56 68.08 14.01
N VAL A 243 61.87 69.23 14.05
CA VAL A 243 60.40 69.33 14.05
C VAL A 243 59.87 69.17 12.63
N SER A 244 60.38 69.94 11.66
CA SER A 244 59.93 69.84 10.26
C SER A 244 60.15 68.43 9.67
N HIS A 245 61.25 67.76 10.01
CA HIS A 245 61.49 66.36 9.64
C HIS A 245 60.51 65.36 10.29
N ARG A 246 60.03 65.61 11.51
CA ARG A 246 59.00 64.76 12.14
C ARG A 246 57.61 65.04 11.57
N LEU A 247 57.27 66.29 11.28
CA LEU A 247 56.01 66.64 10.61
C LEU A 247 55.92 65.92 9.25
N LYS A 248 56.99 65.98 8.43
CA LYS A 248 57.07 65.23 7.16
C LYS A 248 56.94 63.70 7.30
N LYS A 249 57.29 63.14 8.46
CA LYS A 249 57.04 61.72 8.77
C LYS A 249 55.61 61.47 9.20
N ALA A 250 54.99 62.38 9.96
CA ALA A 250 53.58 62.30 10.30
C ALA A 250 52.72 62.42 9.03
N GLU A 251 52.95 63.42 8.18
CA GLU A 251 52.37 63.58 6.84
C GLU A 251 52.46 62.26 6.04
N LYS A 252 53.64 61.64 5.97
CA LYS A 252 53.83 60.38 5.23
C LYS A 252 53.09 59.16 5.81
N GLU A 253 52.88 59.09 7.13
CA GLU A 253 52.02 58.04 7.70
C GLU A 253 50.52 58.40 7.55
N LEU A 254 50.14 59.70 7.52
CA LEU A 254 48.78 60.13 7.18
C LEU A 254 48.42 59.74 5.73
N ASP A 255 49.30 60.02 4.77
CA ASP A 255 49.13 59.62 3.36
C ASP A 255 48.88 58.11 3.23
N ARG A 256 49.58 57.30 4.05
CA ARG A 256 49.44 55.84 4.09
C ARG A 256 48.14 55.36 4.75
N ALA A 257 47.64 56.11 5.74
CA ALA A 257 46.37 55.81 6.37
C ALA A 257 45.20 56.15 5.44
N GLU A 258 45.21 57.33 4.83
CA GLU A 258 44.23 57.76 3.81
C GLU A 258 44.22 56.79 2.63
N ALA A 259 45.38 56.39 2.09
CA ALA A 259 45.48 55.39 1.03
C ALA A 259 44.97 54.00 1.46
N ALA A 260 45.09 53.61 2.73
CA ALA A 260 44.59 52.34 3.25
C ALA A 260 43.08 52.34 3.54
N ILE A 261 42.46 53.52 3.69
CA ILE A 261 40.99 53.67 3.72
C ILE A 261 40.43 53.65 2.29
N ASN A 262 41.07 54.40 1.38
CA ASN A 262 40.57 54.67 0.03
C ASN A 262 40.91 53.59 -1.01
N SER A 263 41.68 52.54 -0.66
CA SER A 263 42.03 51.47 -1.61
C SER A 263 40.82 50.61 -1.97
N GLU A 264 40.58 50.40 -3.27
CA GLU A 264 39.54 49.51 -3.78
C GLU A 264 39.64 48.10 -3.16
N GLY A 265 38.51 47.53 -2.78
CA GLY A 265 38.43 46.29 -1.99
C GLY A 265 38.53 46.50 -0.47
N GLY A 266 38.79 47.73 0.00
CA GLY A 266 38.80 48.10 1.42
C GLY A 266 40.03 47.56 2.15
N GLY A 267 41.08 48.37 2.22
CA GLY A 267 42.29 48.01 2.96
C GLY A 267 41.95 47.64 4.42
N PRO A 268 42.69 46.69 5.02
CA PRO A 268 42.39 46.27 6.39
C PRO A 268 42.47 47.49 7.30
N ALA A 269 41.38 47.86 7.97
CA ALA A 269 41.29 49.10 8.75
C ALA A 269 42.37 49.16 9.84
N SER A 270 42.81 48.00 10.35
CA SER A 270 43.96 47.88 11.26
C SER A 270 45.29 48.37 10.65
N ALA A 271 45.46 48.40 9.34
CA ALA A 271 46.60 49.05 8.68
C ALA A 271 46.45 50.58 8.69
N ALA A 272 45.29 51.11 8.30
CA ALA A 272 45.01 52.55 8.34
C ALA A 272 45.16 53.10 9.78
N GLN A 273 44.57 52.41 10.76
CA GLN A 273 44.71 52.67 12.19
C GLN A 273 46.18 52.64 12.65
N ARG A 274 46.97 51.62 12.27
CA ARG A 274 48.41 51.55 12.58
C ARG A 274 49.25 52.66 11.93
N TYR A 275 48.79 53.26 10.84
CA TYR A 275 49.45 54.41 10.22
C TYR A 275 49.04 55.72 10.93
N PHE A 276 47.76 55.88 11.24
CA PHE A 276 47.23 56.98 12.05
C PHE A 276 47.87 57.06 13.45
N GLU A 277 47.98 55.94 14.17
CA GLU A 277 48.63 55.84 15.49
C GLU A 277 50.10 56.29 15.46
N LYS A 278 50.83 56.02 14.37
CA LYS A 278 52.21 56.51 14.20
C LYS A 278 52.27 57.99 13.88
N ALA A 279 51.32 58.52 13.10
CA ALA A 279 51.21 59.96 12.87
C ALA A 279 50.93 60.70 14.19
N GLN A 280 50.01 60.18 15.03
CA GLN A 280 49.76 60.68 16.38
C GLN A 280 51.02 60.58 17.27
N TYR A 281 51.70 59.44 17.29
CA TYR A 281 52.96 59.27 18.04
C TYR A 281 54.02 60.30 17.61
N LEU A 282 54.23 60.49 16.30
CA LEU A 282 55.18 61.46 15.77
C LEU A 282 54.80 62.90 16.09
N ARG A 283 53.49 63.22 16.07
CA ARG A 283 52.96 64.53 16.45
C ARG A 283 53.16 64.81 17.94
N LYS A 284 52.92 63.83 18.81
CA LYS A 284 53.20 63.92 20.25
C LYS A 284 54.71 64.01 20.54
N GLU A 285 55.56 63.26 19.82
CA GLU A 285 57.02 63.34 19.98
C GLU A 285 57.58 64.72 19.57
N ILE A 286 56.82 65.51 18.79
CA ILE A 286 57.13 66.92 18.54
C ILE A 286 56.79 67.77 19.77
N ASP A 287 55.58 67.65 20.34
CA ASP A 287 55.20 68.43 21.52
C ASP A 287 56.09 68.10 22.72
N ASP A 288 56.21 66.81 23.09
CA ASP A 288 56.95 66.33 24.26
C ASP A 288 58.44 66.77 24.26
N ARG A 289 59.05 66.96 23.08
CA ARG A 289 60.50 67.22 22.95
C ARG A 289 60.88 68.61 22.46
N TYR A 290 59.92 69.36 21.89
CA TYR A 290 60.18 70.67 21.27
C TYR A 290 59.19 71.74 21.75
N ALA A 291 58.46 71.50 22.85
CA ALA A 291 57.61 72.49 23.51
C ALA A 291 58.31 73.85 23.66
N GLY A 292 57.63 74.93 23.26
CA GLY A 292 58.18 76.29 23.28
C GLY A 292 59.22 76.62 22.19
N GLN A 293 59.75 75.64 21.46
CA GLN A 293 60.74 75.88 20.38
C GLN A 293 60.12 76.17 19.01
N PHE A 294 58.79 76.10 18.91
CA PHE A 294 58.02 76.43 17.71
C PHE A 294 56.63 76.94 18.09
N SER A 295 55.99 77.68 17.17
CA SER A 295 54.60 78.08 17.35
C SER A 295 53.65 77.01 16.84
N LEU A 296 52.63 76.67 17.63
CA LEU A 296 51.50 75.82 17.22
C LEU A 296 50.72 76.45 16.04
N GLU A 297 50.80 77.77 15.87
CA GLU A 297 50.21 78.50 14.76
C GLU A 297 50.95 78.30 13.42
N ASN A 298 52.06 77.54 13.39
CA ASN A 298 52.77 77.26 12.15
C ASN A 298 51.91 76.44 11.16
N PRO A 299 51.80 76.85 9.89
CA PRO A 299 50.96 76.15 8.91
C PRO A 299 51.23 74.65 8.75
N GLN A 300 52.47 74.19 8.91
CA GLN A 300 52.78 72.75 8.82
C GLN A 300 52.25 71.96 10.03
N VAL A 301 52.24 72.57 11.21
CA VAL A 301 51.69 71.95 12.43
C VAL A 301 50.17 71.86 12.30
N LYS A 302 49.51 72.98 11.93
CA LYS A 302 48.07 73.01 11.67
C LYS A 302 47.62 72.04 10.58
N SER A 303 48.38 71.89 9.49
CA SER A 303 48.12 70.90 8.43
C SER A 303 48.07 69.47 8.98
N VAL A 304 49.07 69.07 9.76
CA VAL A 304 49.13 67.73 10.38
C VAL A 304 47.99 67.53 11.38
N ASP A 305 47.68 68.52 12.21
CA ASP A 305 46.60 68.43 13.20
C ASP A 305 45.20 68.38 12.56
N GLN A 306 44.98 69.14 11.48
CA GLN A 306 43.75 69.09 10.69
C GLN A 306 43.58 67.74 9.97
N ARG A 307 44.65 67.20 9.35
CA ARG A 307 44.61 65.87 8.73
C ARG A 307 44.40 64.76 9.75
N LEU A 308 45.04 64.84 10.93
CA LEU A 308 44.78 63.92 12.05
C LEU A 308 43.30 63.93 12.46
N ALA A 309 42.68 65.11 12.61
CA ALA A 309 41.26 65.22 12.96
C ALA A 309 40.35 64.66 11.86
N ALA A 310 40.58 65.01 10.59
CA ALA A 310 39.78 64.55 9.45
C ALA A 310 39.89 63.04 9.23
N LEU A 311 41.11 62.49 9.29
CA LEU A 311 41.38 61.06 9.15
C LEU A 311 40.79 60.26 10.31
N LYS A 312 40.78 60.79 11.54
CA LYS A 312 40.07 60.14 12.64
C LYS A 312 38.57 60.04 12.36
N ALA A 313 37.94 61.10 11.87
CA ALA A 313 36.53 61.06 11.51
C ALA A 313 36.25 60.03 10.39
N GLN A 314 37.15 59.88 9.42
CA GLN A 314 37.06 58.83 8.38
C GLN A 314 37.21 57.41 8.95
N LEU A 315 38.13 57.19 9.89
CA LEU A 315 38.28 55.89 10.59
C LEU A 315 37.03 55.55 11.42
N ASP A 316 36.53 56.51 12.20
CA ASP A 316 35.32 56.33 13.01
C ASP A 316 34.08 56.05 12.14
N GLN A 317 33.96 56.69 10.97
CA GLN A 317 32.92 56.38 9.97
C GLN A 317 33.09 55.00 9.33
N ALA A 318 34.32 54.59 8.99
CA ALA A 318 34.59 53.29 8.38
C ALA A 318 34.27 52.12 9.33
N ASP A 319 34.54 52.28 10.63
CA ASP A 319 34.19 51.28 11.64
C ASP A 319 32.68 51.27 11.94
N GLN A 320 32.00 52.43 11.93
CA GLN A 320 30.53 52.49 11.99
C GLN A 320 29.87 51.80 10.78
N ALA A 321 30.38 52.02 9.56
CA ALA A 321 29.88 51.36 8.36
C ALA A 321 30.04 49.84 8.43
N LYS A 322 31.17 49.33 8.93
CA LYS A 322 31.41 47.89 9.13
C LYS A 322 30.56 47.30 10.25
N ALA A 323 30.28 48.06 11.31
CA ALA A 323 29.34 47.65 12.36
C ALA A 323 27.90 47.53 11.82
N ALA A 324 27.48 48.49 10.97
CA ALA A 324 26.17 48.46 10.31
C ALA A 324 26.06 47.33 9.27
N GLU A 325 27.09 47.11 8.45
CA GLU A 325 27.13 45.99 7.50
C GLU A 325 27.04 44.65 8.24
N LYS A 326 27.83 44.47 9.30
CA LYS A 326 27.76 43.26 10.12
C LYS A 326 26.37 43.09 10.75
N ALA A 327 25.78 44.14 11.30
CA ALA A 327 24.43 44.08 11.87
C ALA A 327 23.39 43.64 10.84
N ALA A 328 23.48 44.14 9.60
CA ALA A 328 22.61 43.72 8.50
C ALA A 328 22.86 42.26 8.07
N GLN A 329 24.12 41.79 8.07
CA GLN A 329 24.46 40.38 7.82
C GLN A 329 23.95 39.45 8.93
N ASP A 330 24.10 39.84 10.20
CA ASP A 330 23.61 39.10 11.37
C ASP A 330 22.06 39.04 11.38
N GLU A 331 21.38 40.15 11.03
CA GLU A 331 19.93 40.20 10.88
C GLU A 331 19.43 39.36 9.69
N ALA A 332 20.12 39.39 8.55
CA ALA A 332 19.81 38.55 7.39
C ALA A 332 19.94 37.06 7.72
N GLN A 333 21.04 36.66 8.40
CA GLN A 333 21.20 35.30 8.88
C GLN A 333 20.14 34.91 9.93
N ALA A 334 19.71 35.83 10.80
CA ALA A 334 18.64 35.57 11.76
C ALA A 334 17.31 35.31 11.05
N LYS A 335 16.97 36.10 10.02
CA LYS A 335 15.79 35.90 9.16
C LYS A 335 15.86 34.59 8.38
N GLU A 336 17.01 34.23 7.83
CA GLU A 336 17.21 32.94 7.15
C GLU A 336 17.00 31.76 8.12
N LYS A 337 17.65 31.78 9.30
CA LYS A 337 17.51 30.75 10.34
C LYS A 337 16.07 30.61 10.82
N ALA A 338 15.36 31.73 11.01
CA ALA A 338 13.93 31.72 11.38
C ALA A 338 13.06 31.14 10.25
N GLY A 339 13.33 31.49 8.98
CA GLY A 339 12.64 30.91 7.83
C GLY A 339 12.84 29.40 7.70
N ILE A 340 14.07 28.91 7.89
CA ILE A 340 14.39 27.48 7.91
C ILE A 340 13.68 26.77 9.08
N ALA A 341 13.67 27.36 10.27
CA ALA A 341 12.96 26.81 11.42
C ALA A 341 11.45 26.68 11.17
N LEU A 342 10.82 27.73 10.63
CA LEU A 342 9.39 27.71 10.26
C LEU A 342 9.10 26.67 9.16
N CYS A 343 9.98 26.52 8.16
CA CYS A 343 9.84 25.46 7.16
C CYS A 343 9.93 24.05 7.76
N ASN A 344 10.77 23.85 8.78
CA ASN A 344 10.90 22.57 9.47
C ASN A 344 9.67 22.28 10.34
N GLU A 345 9.15 23.27 11.08
CA GLU A 345 7.91 23.14 11.86
C GLU A 345 6.73 22.70 10.95
N TRP A 346 6.57 23.34 9.79
CA TRP A 346 5.54 22.97 8.82
C TRP A 346 5.77 21.60 8.20
N ASN A 347 7.02 21.23 7.95
CA ASN A 347 7.35 19.89 7.48
C ASN A 347 6.98 18.84 8.54
N ASP A 348 7.31 19.05 9.81
CA ASP A 348 7.01 18.09 10.89
C ASP A 348 5.50 18.00 11.21
N LYS A 349 4.74 19.09 11.04
CA LYS A 349 3.26 19.08 11.07
C LYS A 349 2.64 18.23 9.94
N LEU A 350 3.16 18.30 8.71
CA LEU A 350 2.52 17.76 7.51
C LEU A 350 3.06 16.37 7.07
N LYS A 351 4.35 16.10 7.29
CA LYS A 351 5.06 14.87 6.92
C LYS A 351 4.47 13.57 7.48
N PRO A 352 3.83 13.54 8.67
CA PRO A 352 3.08 12.37 9.12
C PRO A 352 2.02 11.90 8.12
N PHE A 353 1.33 12.81 7.43
CA PHE A 353 0.21 12.48 6.54
C PHE A 353 0.63 11.89 5.19
N ILE A 354 1.94 11.84 4.90
CA ILE A 354 2.52 11.21 3.69
C ILE A 354 3.47 10.05 3.99
N SER A 355 3.54 9.62 5.26
CA SER A 355 4.50 8.61 5.72
C SER A 355 3.80 7.47 6.44
N SER A 356 3.87 6.26 5.87
CA SER A 356 3.29 5.03 6.43
C SER A 356 3.70 4.74 7.87
N ALA A 357 4.88 5.20 8.29
CA ALA A 357 5.40 5.03 9.65
C ALA A 357 4.64 5.82 10.73
N SER A 358 3.72 6.73 10.38
CA SER A 358 2.99 7.57 11.33
C SER A 358 1.66 6.98 11.82
N GLY A 359 1.10 5.99 11.10
CA GLY A 359 -0.30 5.56 11.28
C GLY A 359 -1.35 6.61 10.88
N LYS A 360 -0.94 7.75 10.31
CA LYS A 360 -1.79 8.86 9.83
C LYS A 360 -1.66 9.10 8.33
N GLU A 361 -1.13 8.14 7.57
CA GLU A 361 -0.89 8.32 6.14
C GLU A 361 -2.20 8.45 5.36
N LEU A 362 -2.40 9.58 4.66
CA LEU A 362 -3.52 9.73 3.74
C LEU A 362 -3.22 8.95 2.46
N LEU A 363 -3.88 7.80 2.31
CA LEU A 363 -3.91 7.00 1.10
C LEU A 363 -5.17 7.32 0.29
N ALA A 364 -5.05 7.24 -1.04
CA ALA A 364 -6.07 7.75 -1.97
C ALA A 364 -6.19 6.91 -3.25
N TYR A 365 -6.35 5.59 -3.11
CA TYR A 365 -6.60 4.69 -4.24
C TYR A 365 -8.07 4.24 -4.35
N HIS A 366 -8.49 3.78 -5.52
CA HIS A 366 -9.87 3.33 -5.71
C HIS A 366 -10.16 2.03 -4.93
N THR A 367 -11.18 2.05 -4.09
CA THR A 367 -11.66 0.90 -3.31
C THR A 367 -13.18 0.96 -3.12
N GLU A 368 -13.81 -0.20 -2.93
CA GLU A 368 -15.22 -0.29 -2.52
C GLU A 368 -15.37 -0.45 -0.99
N ASP A 369 -14.28 -0.60 -0.24
CA ASP A 369 -14.31 -0.83 1.20
C ASP A 369 -14.74 0.44 1.96
N ALA A 370 -15.96 0.41 2.49
CA ALA A 370 -16.56 1.50 3.25
C ALA A 370 -15.91 1.73 4.63
N ALA A 371 -15.22 0.75 5.22
CA ALA A 371 -14.47 0.94 6.46
C ALA A 371 -13.18 1.71 6.17
N LEU A 372 -12.43 1.29 5.15
CA LEU A 372 -11.19 1.94 4.72
C LEU A 372 -11.41 3.38 4.23
N ILE A 373 -12.47 3.63 3.45
CA ILE A 373 -12.85 4.99 3.04
C ILE A 373 -13.24 5.87 4.25
N LYS A 374 -13.87 5.30 5.29
CA LYS A 374 -14.20 6.03 6.53
C LYS A 374 -12.95 6.34 7.35
N GLU A 375 -11.99 5.42 7.42
CA GLU A 375 -10.69 5.62 8.05
C GLU A 375 -9.93 6.77 7.38
N TRP A 376 -9.76 6.71 6.05
CA TRP A 376 -9.12 7.78 5.28
C TRP A 376 -9.88 9.11 5.37
N LYS A 377 -11.21 9.11 5.46
CA LYS A 377 -11.99 10.33 5.72
C LYS A 377 -11.64 10.93 7.09
N GLY A 378 -11.45 10.12 8.12
CA GLY A 378 -11.00 10.57 9.44
C GLY A 378 -9.55 11.06 9.49
N ILE A 379 -8.67 10.58 8.61
CA ILE A 379 -7.32 11.12 8.41
C ILE A 379 -7.39 12.44 7.63
N TYR A 380 -8.17 12.47 6.55
CA TYR A 380 -8.42 13.63 5.72
C TYR A 380 -8.97 14.81 6.53
N ASP A 381 -9.94 14.55 7.43
CA ASP A 381 -10.56 15.56 8.29
C ASP A 381 -9.58 16.15 9.33
N GLN A 382 -8.46 15.48 9.62
CA GLN A 382 -7.37 16.05 10.42
C GLN A 382 -6.42 16.92 9.56
N VAL A 383 -6.17 16.55 8.30
CA VAL A 383 -5.15 17.22 7.47
C VAL A 383 -5.68 18.34 6.58
N GLU A 384 -6.95 18.33 6.15
CA GLU A 384 -7.53 19.46 5.41
C GLU A 384 -7.44 20.81 6.16
N PRO A 385 -7.78 20.93 7.46
CA PRO A 385 -7.61 22.21 8.17
C PRO A 385 -6.13 22.62 8.27
N LEU A 386 -5.23 21.70 8.63
CA LEU A 386 -3.78 21.96 8.72
C LEU A 386 -3.17 22.34 7.35
N TRP A 387 -3.69 21.76 6.27
CA TRP A 387 -3.29 22.07 4.90
C TRP A 387 -3.76 23.48 4.48
N ASN A 388 -4.98 23.85 4.83
CA ASN A 388 -5.49 25.19 4.56
C ASN A 388 -4.73 26.27 5.37
N GLU A 389 -4.39 25.97 6.64
CA GLU A 389 -3.51 26.80 7.47
C GLU A 389 -2.12 26.95 6.82
N TYR A 390 -1.49 25.83 6.39
CA TYR A 390 -0.22 25.83 5.66
C TYR A 390 -0.27 26.68 4.38
N LYS A 391 -1.36 26.59 3.60
CA LYS A 391 -1.52 27.37 2.37
C LYS A 391 -1.67 28.87 2.63
N GLY A 392 -2.05 29.30 3.84
CA GLY A 392 -2.06 30.70 4.27
C GLY A 392 -0.78 31.17 4.97
N ALA A 393 0.16 30.28 5.29
CA ALA A 393 1.35 30.62 6.06
C ALA A 393 2.37 31.46 5.27
N SER A 394 2.86 32.55 5.87
CA SER A 394 3.92 33.39 5.32
C SER A 394 5.28 32.70 5.46
N LEU A 395 5.65 31.91 4.45
CA LEU A 395 6.89 31.15 4.37
C LEU A 395 8.00 31.93 3.64
N PRO A 396 9.28 31.64 3.90
CA PRO A 396 10.37 32.19 3.08
C PRO A 396 10.23 31.74 1.62
N GLN A 397 10.67 32.59 0.69
CA GLN A 397 10.63 32.34 -0.76
C GLN A 397 11.28 30.98 -1.11
N ASP A 398 12.43 30.69 -0.51
CA ASP A 398 13.10 29.39 -0.63
C ASP A 398 12.79 28.45 0.53
N LYS A 399 11.61 27.81 0.43
CA LYS A 399 11.25 26.65 1.27
C LYS A 399 12.32 25.55 1.20
N THR A 400 12.52 24.83 2.32
CA THR A 400 13.47 23.71 2.39
C THR A 400 13.11 22.57 1.42
N PRO A 401 14.07 21.75 0.95
CA PRO A 401 13.79 20.65 0.02
C PRO A 401 12.78 19.62 0.56
N ASP A 402 12.86 19.31 1.86
CA ASP A 402 11.92 18.44 2.56
C ASP A 402 10.49 19.00 2.51
N LEU A 403 10.31 20.29 2.83
CA LEU A 403 8.98 20.92 2.76
C LEU A 403 8.45 21.01 1.33
N LYS A 404 9.31 21.32 0.33
CA LYS A 404 8.96 21.31 -1.10
C LYS A 404 8.49 19.91 -1.56
N TYR A 405 9.07 18.83 -1.04
CA TYR A 405 8.60 17.46 -1.27
C TYR A 405 7.27 17.18 -0.57
N THR A 406 7.16 17.52 0.72
CA THR A 406 5.96 17.30 1.55
C THR A 406 4.74 18.04 1.00
N GLU A 407 4.88 19.31 0.58
CA GLU A 407 3.82 20.07 -0.10
C GLU A 407 3.36 19.37 -1.39
N LYS A 408 4.28 18.96 -2.26
CA LYS A 408 3.93 18.30 -3.53
C LYS A 408 3.16 17.00 -3.31
N GLU A 409 3.64 16.16 -2.41
CA GLU A 409 3.09 14.81 -2.19
C GLU A 409 1.77 14.84 -1.39
N LEU A 410 1.64 15.71 -0.39
CA LEU A 410 0.40 15.86 0.37
C LEU A 410 -0.70 16.52 -0.48
N GLY A 411 -0.37 17.56 -1.24
CA GLY A 411 -1.31 18.21 -2.16
C GLY A 411 -1.88 17.23 -3.20
N ARG A 412 -1.03 16.33 -3.73
CA ARG A 412 -1.44 15.22 -4.61
C ARG A 412 -2.45 14.31 -3.93
N ARG A 413 -2.14 13.80 -2.73
CA ARG A 413 -2.99 12.88 -1.97
C ARG A 413 -4.33 13.49 -1.56
N ILE A 414 -4.36 14.76 -1.17
CA ILE A 414 -5.61 15.49 -0.86
C ILE A 414 -6.50 15.62 -2.10
N GLY A 415 -5.93 15.95 -3.27
CA GLY A 415 -6.67 16.01 -4.53
C GLY A 415 -7.20 14.65 -4.99
N GLU A 416 -6.38 13.60 -4.88
CA GLU A 416 -6.79 12.23 -5.18
C GLU A 416 -7.89 11.74 -4.24
N PHE A 417 -7.77 11.99 -2.92
CA PHE A 417 -8.79 11.59 -1.95
C PHE A 417 -10.12 12.30 -2.22
N LYS A 418 -10.13 13.61 -2.50
CA LYS A 418 -11.35 14.34 -2.90
C LYS A 418 -12.04 13.67 -4.09
N SER A 419 -11.29 13.26 -5.11
CA SER A 419 -11.80 12.56 -6.30
C SER A 419 -12.33 11.16 -6.01
N VAL A 420 -11.63 10.38 -5.17
CA VAL A 420 -12.04 9.03 -4.76
C VAL A 420 -13.28 9.07 -3.86
N TYR A 421 -13.30 9.97 -2.88
CA TYR A 421 -14.39 10.12 -1.91
C TYR A 421 -15.69 10.57 -2.58
N ALA A 422 -15.64 11.56 -3.47
CA ALA A 422 -16.83 12.02 -4.20
C ALA A 422 -17.47 10.89 -5.02
N LYS A 423 -16.67 10.12 -5.77
CA LYS A 423 -17.14 8.96 -6.56
C LYS A 423 -17.68 7.84 -5.67
N TRP A 424 -17.04 7.59 -4.52
CA TRP A 424 -17.54 6.63 -3.54
C TRP A 424 -18.87 7.08 -2.93
N GLU A 425 -19.01 8.36 -2.59
CA GLU A 425 -20.21 8.92 -1.98
C GLU A 425 -21.40 8.95 -2.97
N GLU A 426 -21.16 9.31 -4.23
CA GLU A 426 -22.15 9.18 -5.31
C GLU A 426 -22.60 7.73 -5.49
N LYS A 427 -21.64 6.79 -5.57
CA LYS A 427 -21.92 5.35 -5.67
C LYS A 427 -22.65 4.81 -4.44
N ALA A 428 -22.37 5.33 -3.24
CA ALA A 428 -23.07 4.99 -2.00
C ALA A 428 -24.51 5.55 -2.00
N LYS A 429 -24.71 6.81 -2.41
CA LYS A 429 -26.02 7.44 -2.61
C LYS A 429 -26.86 6.65 -3.61
N GLN A 430 -26.30 6.32 -4.78
CA GLN A 430 -26.97 5.51 -5.81
C GLN A 430 -27.24 4.09 -5.31
N THR A 431 -26.32 3.46 -4.58
CA THR A 431 -26.54 2.11 -4.01
C THR A 431 -27.65 2.12 -2.96
N LYS A 432 -27.74 3.17 -2.13
CA LYS A 432 -28.83 3.37 -1.17
C LYS A 432 -30.18 3.61 -1.87
N ALA A 433 -30.19 4.39 -2.97
CA ALA A 433 -31.39 4.62 -3.77
C ALA A 433 -31.86 3.36 -4.51
N ASP A 434 -30.94 2.54 -5.02
CA ASP A 434 -31.19 1.24 -5.65
C ASP A 434 -31.67 0.15 -4.67
N MET A 435 -31.46 0.35 -3.37
CA MET A 435 -31.66 -0.70 -2.37
C MET A 435 -33.14 -0.97 -2.10
N GLY A 436 -33.50 -2.24 -2.25
CA GLY A 436 -34.77 -2.82 -1.84
C GLY A 436 -34.88 -3.13 -0.35
N GLY A 437 -36.10 -3.45 0.07
CA GLY A 437 -36.42 -3.88 1.43
C GLY A 437 -36.79 -5.37 1.49
N PHE A 438 -36.65 -5.94 2.67
CA PHE A 438 -37.52 -7.02 3.13
C PHE A 438 -38.57 -6.36 4.03
N LEU A 439 -39.86 -6.56 3.73
CA LEU A 439 -40.97 -6.03 4.49
C LEU A 439 -41.66 -7.20 5.20
N PHE A 440 -41.65 -7.22 6.53
CA PHE A 440 -42.15 -8.35 7.32
C PHE A 440 -43.54 -8.05 7.88
N SER A 441 -44.37 -9.08 8.06
CA SER A 441 -45.70 -8.96 8.68
C SER A 441 -46.06 -10.24 9.45
N ALA A 442 -46.91 -10.09 10.47
CA ALA A 442 -47.54 -11.21 11.18
C ALA A 442 -48.68 -11.87 10.39
N SER A 443 -49.15 -11.23 9.30
CA SER A 443 -50.24 -11.71 8.45
C SER A 443 -49.77 -11.97 7.01
N PRO A 444 -50.48 -12.81 6.23
CA PRO A 444 -50.16 -13.06 4.82
C PRO A 444 -50.17 -11.77 4.00
N ILE A 445 -49.03 -11.42 3.40
CA ILE A 445 -48.89 -10.22 2.58
C ILE A 445 -49.49 -10.46 1.19
N ASP A 446 -50.31 -9.51 0.70
CA ASP A 446 -50.63 -9.37 -0.72
C ASP A 446 -49.59 -8.46 -1.40
N PRO A 447 -48.87 -8.91 -2.45
CA PRO A 447 -47.93 -8.06 -3.18
C PRO A 447 -48.57 -6.88 -3.94
N ALA A 448 -49.88 -6.92 -4.24
CA ALA A 448 -50.56 -5.84 -4.96
C ALA A 448 -50.94 -4.67 -4.02
N ALA A 449 -51.50 -4.98 -2.84
CA ALA A 449 -51.77 -4.01 -1.77
C ALA A 449 -51.00 -4.36 -0.46
N PRO A 450 -49.65 -4.26 -0.45
CA PRO A 450 -48.84 -4.73 0.67
C PRO A 450 -48.87 -3.75 1.85
N GLY A 451 -49.23 -4.24 3.04
CA GLY A 451 -49.31 -3.45 4.27
C GLY A 451 -49.23 -4.32 5.53
N GLY A 452 -49.56 -3.72 6.69
CA GLY A 452 -49.55 -4.42 7.98
C GLY A 452 -48.15 -4.84 8.44
N PHE A 453 -47.12 -4.03 8.16
CA PHE A 453 -45.74 -4.39 8.43
C PHE A 453 -45.32 -4.21 9.90
N THR A 454 -44.43 -5.07 10.38
CA THR A 454 -43.74 -4.92 11.67
C THR A 454 -42.34 -5.52 11.60
N ASP A 455 -41.36 -4.85 12.20
CA ASP A 455 -40.00 -5.37 12.42
C ASP A 455 -39.83 -5.97 13.84
N ASN A 456 -40.92 -6.12 14.60
CA ASN A 456 -40.93 -6.70 15.94
C ASN A 456 -42.02 -7.78 16.03
N PHE A 457 -41.63 -8.95 16.55
CA PHE A 457 -42.45 -10.16 16.70
C PHE A 457 -42.27 -10.75 18.10
N LYS A 458 -43.24 -11.56 18.52
CA LYS A 458 -43.13 -12.44 19.68
C LYS A 458 -42.88 -13.89 19.26
N ALA A 459 -42.26 -14.68 20.14
CA ALA A 459 -42.20 -16.12 19.94
C ALA A 459 -43.63 -16.70 19.96
N GLY A 460 -43.99 -17.42 18.89
CA GLY A 460 -45.37 -17.85 18.62
C GLY A 460 -46.04 -17.10 17.47
N ASP A 461 -45.53 -15.94 17.06
CA ASP A 461 -46.06 -15.20 15.91
C ASP A 461 -45.77 -15.93 14.59
N ASN A 462 -46.71 -15.85 13.65
CA ASN A 462 -46.46 -16.16 12.25
C ASN A 462 -45.59 -15.04 11.62
N ILE A 463 -44.75 -15.38 10.65
CA ILE A 463 -43.82 -14.43 10.01
C ILE A 463 -43.84 -14.61 8.49
N TYR A 464 -44.31 -13.59 7.80
CA TYR A 464 -44.32 -13.46 6.34
C TYR A 464 -43.35 -12.35 5.93
N ALA A 465 -42.70 -12.46 4.77
CA ALA A 465 -41.93 -11.36 4.20
C ALA A 465 -42.20 -11.16 2.71
N LEU A 466 -42.21 -9.90 2.28
CA LEU A 466 -42.16 -9.49 0.90
C LEU A 466 -40.77 -8.90 0.63
N VAL A 467 -39.97 -9.56 -0.21
CA VAL A 467 -38.72 -8.99 -0.71
C VAL A 467 -39.07 -8.10 -1.89
N LYS A 468 -38.75 -6.80 -1.82
CA LYS A 468 -39.04 -5.84 -2.90
C LYS A 468 -37.80 -5.05 -3.28
N VAL A 469 -37.40 -5.09 -4.54
CA VAL A 469 -36.26 -4.36 -5.13
C VAL A 469 -36.74 -3.18 -5.99
N LYS A 470 -35.82 -2.27 -6.33
CA LYS A 470 -36.14 -1.08 -7.14
C LYS A 470 -36.13 -1.31 -8.66
N LYS A 471 -35.80 -2.52 -9.11
CA LYS A 471 -35.59 -2.90 -10.52
C LYS A 471 -36.04 -4.35 -10.71
N PRO A 472 -36.77 -4.71 -11.79
CA PRO A 472 -37.19 -6.09 -12.03
C PRO A 472 -36.06 -7.11 -12.00
N TRP A 473 -36.35 -8.35 -11.58
CA TRP A 473 -35.36 -9.42 -11.48
C TRP A 473 -34.61 -9.64 -12.81
N ALA A 474 -35.28 -9.56 -13.95
CA ALA A 474 -34.67 -9.62 -15.27
C ALA A 474 -33.54 -8.58 -15.44
N LYS A 475 -33.76 -7.33 -15.02
CA LYS A 475 -32.76 -6.25 -15.11
C LYS A 475 -31.58 -6.46 -14.16
N ILE A 476 -31.81 -7.07 -12.99
CA ILE A 476 -30.74 -7.45 -12.05
C ILE A 476 -29.92 -8.63 -12.59
N TYR A 477 -30.58 -9.64 -13.16
CA TYR A 477 -29.99 -10.89 -13.65
C TYR A 477 -29.66 -10.87 -15.15
N LYS A 478 -29.49 -9.67 -15.76
CA LYS A 478 -29.06 -9.48 -17.15
C LYS A 478 -29.89 -10.26 -18.18
N ASN A 479 -31.21 -10.22 -18.05
CA ASN A 479 -32.20 -10.81 -18.95
C ASN A 479 -32.05 -12.34 -19.17
N GLN A 480 -31.52 -13.07 -18.20
CA GLN A 480 -31.53 -14.54 -18.20
C GLN A 480 -32.96 -15.10 -18.10
N ASN A 481 -33.29 -16.16 -18.83
CA ASN A 481 -34.61 -16.84 -18.78
C ASN A 481 -34.92 -17.55 -17.44
N LYS A 482 -33.96 -17.58 -16.51
CA LYS A 482 -34.11 -18.04 -15.12
C LYS A 482 -33.13 -17.26 -14.23
N ALA A 483 -33.47 -17.07 -12.96
CA ALA A 483 -32.59 -16.41 -11.98
C ALA A 483 -32.60 -17.19 -10.65
N SER A 484 -31.48 -17.24 -9.94
CA SER A 484 -31.42 -17.79 -8.59
C SER A 484 -31.14 -16.67 -7.58
N LEU A 485 -32.15 -16.34 -6.79
CA LEU A 485 -32.11 -15.33 -5.74
C LEU A 485 -31.38 -15.89 -4.53
N ARG A 486 -30.17 -15.37 -4.24
CA ARG A 486 -29.38 -15.77 -3.08
C ARG A 486 -29.61 -14.81 -1.92
N ILE A 487 -30.35 -15.26 -0.92
CA ILE A 487 -30.64 -14.52 0.31
C ILE A 487 -29.74 -15.08 1.41
N ASN A 488 -28.72 -14.34 1.84
CA ASN A 488 -27.93 -14.74 3.01
C ASN A 488 -28.71 -14.37 4.28
N VAL A 489 -28.76 -15.29 5.25
CA VAL A 489 -29.50 -15.12 6.51
C VAL A 489 -28.51 -15.11 7.67
N LYS A 490 -28.69 -14.13 8.55
CA LYS A 490 -27.98 -14.00 9.83
C LYS A 490 -28.97 -14.09 10.98
N LEU A 491 -28.51 -14.66 12.08
CA LEU A 491 -29.16 -14.68 13.38
C LEU A 491 -28.15 -14.12 14.39
N ASP A 492 -28.53 -13.07 15.13
CA ASP A 492 -27.67 -12.37 16.09
C ASP A 492 -26.29 -12.03 15.50
N ASN A 493 -26.34 -11.44 14.30
CA ASN A 493 -25.21 -11.12 13.42
C ASN A 493 -24.35 -12.30 12.90
N LYS A 494 -24.47 -13.50 13.47
CA LYS A 494 -23.82 -14.74 13.00
C LYS A 494 -24.53 -15.22 11.72
N LYS A 495 -23.78 -15.58 10.68
CA LYS A 495 -24.37 -16.14 9.44
C LYS A 495 -24.82 -17.58 9.73
N ILE A 496 -26.12 -17.85 9.61
CA ILE A 496 -26.64 -19.22 9.72
C ILE A 496 -26.65 -19.93 8.37
N HIS A 497 -27.10 -19.27 7.28
CA HIS A 497 -27.16 -19.92 5.97
C HIS A 497 -27.21 -18.97 4.76
N ALA A 498 -27.29 -19.53 3.55
CA ALA A 498 -27.70 -18.87 2.33
C ALA A 498 -28.87 -19.63 1.67
N GLN A 499 -30.03 -18.99 1.62
CA GLN A 499 -31.26 -19.45 1.01
C GLN A 499 -31.22 -19.18 -0.50
N PHE A 500 -31.61 -20.14 -1.34
CA PHE A 500 -31.68 -19.99 -2.79
C PHE A 500 -33.11 -20.19 -3.29
N VAL A 501 -33.63 -19.19 -4.01
CA VAL A 501 -34.98 -19.23 -4.58
C VAL A 501 -34.90 -18.96 -6.08
N THR A 502 -35.26 -19.96 -6.89
CA THR A 502 -35.03 -19.93 -8.34
C THR A 502 -36.31 -19.59 -9.11
N LEU A 503 -36.30 -18.46 -9.79
CA LEU A 503 -37.35 -18.02 -10.73
C LEU A 503 -37.14 -18.69 -12.08
N LYS A 504 -38.19 -19.32 -12.63
CA LYS A 504 -38.09 -20.18 -13.83
C LYS A 504 -38.67 -19.61 -15.12
N THR A 505 -39.40 -18.50 -15.06
CA THR A 505 -40.13 -17.96 -16.22
C THR A 505 -39.94 -16.44 -16.34
N PRO A 506 -40.02 -15.87 -17.56
CA PRO A 506 -40.01 -14.43 -17.78
C PRO A 506 -41.08 -13.67 -16.97
N ALA A 507 -42.25 -14.29 -16.76
CA ALA A 507 -43.34 -13.71 -15.97
C ALA A 507 -43.00 -13.53 -14.48
N GLU A 508 -42.21 -14.44 -13.90
CA GLU A 508 -41.66 -14.24 -12.54
C GLU A 508 -40.51 -13.23 -12.55
N LEU A 509 -39.67 -13.24 -13.59
CA LEU A 509 -38.50 -12.37 -13.71
C LEU A 509 -38.83 -10.89 -13.96
N ASN A 510 -39.97 -10.59 -14.57
CA ASN A 510 -40.41 -9.22 -14.83
C ASN A 510 -40.97 -8.52 -13.58
N LYS A 511 -41.14 -9.25 -12.45
CA LYS A 511 -41.53 -8.67 -11.16
C LYS A 511 -40.35 -7.97 -10.49
N ASP A 512 -40.67 -7.00 -9.62
CA ASP A 512 -39.74 -6.31 -8.72
C ASP A 512 -39.75 -6.90 -7.29
N HIS A 513 -40.46 -8.01 -7.08
CA HIS A 513 -40.72 -8.57 -5.75
C HIS A 513 -40.84 -10.09 -5.74
N ILE A 514 -40.80 -10.68 -4.54
CA ILE A 514 -41.14 -12.08 -4.27
C ILE A 514 -41.68 -12.25 -2.83
N LEU A 515 -42.71 -13.07 -2.65
CA LEU A 515 -43.14 -13.55 -1.33
C LEU A 515 -42.14 -14.59 -0.81
N PHE A 516 -41.52 -14.29 0.33
CA PHE A 516 -40.52 -15.12 0.98
C PHE A 516 -40.98 -15.39 2.42
N GLU A 517 -41.73 -16.47 2.59
CA GLU A 517 -42.33 -16.84 3.87
C GLU A 517 -41.27 -17.39 4.83
N ILE A 518 -41.41 -17.10 6.13
CA ILE A 518 -40.38 -17.35 7.15
C ILE A 518 -40.91 -18.34 8.19
N ALA A 519 -42.07 -18.04 8.77
CA ALA A 519 -42.84 -18.89 9.66
C ALA A 519 -44.35 -18.69 9.37
N PRO A 520 -44.85 -19.03 8.16
CA PRO A 520 -46.24 -18.87 7.78
C PRO A 520 -47.14 -19.87 8.51
N ALA A 521 -48.41 -19.51 8.72
CA ALA A 521 -49.42 -20.47 9.19
C ALA A 521 -49.56 -21.63 8.18
N PRO A 522 -49.74 -22.89 8.64
CA PRO A 522 -49.72 -24.07 7.75
C PRO A 522 -50.76 -24.04 6.63
N ASP A 523 -51.93 -23.47 6.89
CA ASP A 523 -53.04 -23.34 5.94
C ASP A 523 -52.91 -22.10 5.02
N LYS A 524 -52.05 -21.13 5.38
CA LYS A 524 -51.77 -19.92 4.58
C LYS A 524 -50.44 -19.97 3.82
N THR A 525 -49.67 -21.06 3.97
CA THR A 525 -48.34 -21.23 3.34
C THR A 525 -48.45 -21.26 1.81
N LYS A 526 -48.00 -20.19 1.13
CA LYS A 526 -47.94 -20.10 -0.34
C LYS A 526 -46.58 -20.55 -0.89
N ALA A 527 -45.56 -20.67 -0.05
CA ALA A 527 -44.28 -21.25 -0.41
C ALA A 527 -44.48 -22.65 -1.01
N TYR A 528 -43.60 -23.02 -1.95
CA TYR A 528 -43.60 -24.31 -2.65
C TYR A 528 -44.78 -24.57 -3.61
N ALA A 529 -45.89 -23.83 -3.52
CA ALA A 529 -47.09 -24.04 -4.34
C ALA A 529 -46.95 -23.54 -5.80
N ASN A 530 -46.19 -22.45 -6.04
CA ASN A 530 -45.96 -21.94 -7.40
C ASN A 530 -44.87 -22.76 -8.13
N PRO A 531 -45.19 -23.51 -9.20
CA PRO A 531 -44.20 -24.35 -9.91
C PRO A 531 -43.10 -23.55 -10.61
N ASN A 532 -43.31 -22.26 -10.85
CA ASN A 532 -42.34 -21.35 -11.46
C ASN A 532 -41.29 -20.82 -10.46
N ILE A 533 -41.45 -21.11 -9.15
CA ILE A 533 -40.55 -20.68 -8.08
C ILE A 533 -40.02 -21.92 -7.34
N GLU A 534 -38.72 -22.18 -7.45
CA GLU A 534 -38.08 -23.32 -6.79
C GLU A 534 -37.15 -22.87 -5.66
N TYR A 535 -37.63 -23.06 -4.43
CA TYR A 535 -36.80 -23.08 -3.24
C TYR A 535 -35.86 -24.29 -3.27
N GLY A 536 -34.57 -24.03 -3.04
CA GLY A 536 -33.50 -25.02 -3.00
C GLY A 536 -33.55 -25.96 -1.80
N LYS A 537 -32.42 -26.63 -1.54
CA LYS A 537 -32.28 -27.62 -0.47
C LYS A 537 -30.95 -27.45 0.26
N SER A 538 -30.98 -27.75 1.55
CA SER A 538 -29.80 -27.66 2.43
C SER A 538 -29.35 -29.03 2.91
N THR A 539 -30.29 -29.97 3.03
CA THR A 539 -30.03 -31.42 3.13
C THR A 539 -30.98 -32.15 2.16
N PRO A 540 -30.91 -33.49 1.99
CA PRO A 540 -31.86 -34.22 1.14
C PRO A 540 -33.34 -34.02 1.53
N THR A 541 -33.60 -33.83 2.83
CA THR A 541 -34.94 -33.60 3.43
C THR A 541 -35.24 -32.12 3.67
N LEU A 542 -34.29 -31.34 4.18
CA LEU A 542 -34.50 -29.95 4.60
C LEU A 542 -34.54 -29.00 3.39
N ARG A 543 -35.72 -28.45 3.12
CA ARG A 543 -35.97 -27.50 2.03
C ARG A 543 -35.82 -26.06 2.50
N GLN A 544 -35.23 -25.23 1.64
CA GLN A 544 -35.05 -23.79 1.85
C GLN A 544 -36.40 -23.05 1.88
N GLY A 545 -36.43 -21.83 2.42
CA GLY A 545 -37.66 -21.08 2.72
C GLY A 545 -38.21 -21.41 4.11
N PRO A 546 -39.54 -21.39 4.32
CA PRO A 546 -40.11 -21.46 5.66
C PRO A 546 -39.84 -22.76 6.41
N MET A 547 -39.64 -23.90 5.73
CA MET A 547 -39.27 -25.15 6.38
C MET A 547 -37.91 -25.00 7.09
N GLU A 548 -36.86 -24.51 6.43
CA GLU A 548 -35.57 -24.32 7.10
C GLU A 548 -35.56 -23.15 8.09
N LEU A 549 -36.31 -22.08 7.84
CA LEU A 549 -36.35 -20.93 8.74
C LEU A 549 -37.06 -21.25 10.06
N THR A 550 -38.19 -21.98 10.03
CA THR A 550 -38.81 -22.55 11.24
C THR A 550 -37.89 -23.53 11.97
N HIS A 551 -37.13 -24.36 11.25
CA HIS A 551 -36.13 -25.27 11.83
C HIS A 551 -34.98 -24.54 12.56
N HIS A 552 -34.65 -23.31 12.17
CA HIS A 552 -33.70 -22.47 12.90
C HIS A 552 -34.35 -21.73 14.08
N LEU A 553 -35.56 -21.19 13.90
CA LEU A 553 -36.30 -20.50 14.98
C LEU A 553 -36.62 -21.45 16.14
N GLY A 554 -37.01 -22.71 15.86
CA GLY A 554 -37.29 -23.75 16.86
C GLY A 554 -36.08 -24.28 17.63
N LYS A 555 -34.91 -23.63 17.51
CA LYS A 555 -33.68 -23.91 18.27
C LYS A 555 -33.17 -22.69 19.06
N LEU A 556 -33.97 -21.61 19.10
CA LEU A 556 -33.70 -20.46 19.93
C LEU A 556 -33.97 -20.78 21.40
N GLY A 557 -33.22 -20.14 22.29
CA GLY A 557 -33.53 -20.15 23.73
C GLY A 557 -34.44 -18.97 24.10
N PRO A 558 -34.81 -18.83 25.38
CA PRO A 558 -35.50 -17.66 25.88
C PRO A 558 -34.70 -16.37 25.61
N GLY A 559 -35.38 -15.28 25.27
CA GLY A 559 -34.77 -13.95 25.15
C GLY A 559 -35.25 -13.12 23.95
N SER A 560 -34.35 -12.35 23.36
CA SER A 560 -34.61 -11.44 22.24
C SER A 560 -33.55 -11.62 21.14
N HIS A 561 -33.95 -12.19 20.01
CA HIS A 561 -33.09 -12.49 18.87
C HIS A 561 -33.34 -11.54 17.69
N THR A 562 -32.32 -11.31 16.86
CA THR A 562 -32.44 -10.51 15.63
C THR A 562 -32.13 -11.37 14.41
N MET A 563 -33.09 -11.55 13.50
CA MET A 563 -32.88 -12.23 12.22
C MET A 563 -32.80 -11.23 11.07
N SER A 564 -31.69 -11.27 10.32
CA SER A 564 -31.33 -10.28 9.30
C SER A 564 -31.04 -10.92 7.95
N PHE A 565 -31.57 -10.30 6.89
CA PHE A 565 -31.54 -10.81 5.53
C PHE A 565 -30.80 -9.86 4.60
N ASN A 566 -30.04 -10.41 3.64
CA ASN A 566 -29.61 -9.66 2.47
C ASN A 566 -29.72 -10.48 1.19
N LEU A 567 -30.27 -9.87 0.14
CA LEU A 567 -30.29 -10.43 -1.20
C LEU A 567 -29.02 -9.98 -1.94
N TYR A 568 -28.14 -10.93 -2.28
CA TYR A 568 -26.77 -10.65 -2.74
C TYR A 568 -26.48 -11.27 -4.11
N TYR A 569 -25.96 -10.47 -5.04
CA TYR A 569 -25.64 -10.89 -6.41
C TYR A 569 -24.46 -10.08 -6.97
N TYR A 570 -23.35 -10.77 -7.28
CA TYR A 570 -22.08 -10.21 -7.79
C TYR A 570 -21.63 -8.92 -7.06
N GLY A 571 -21.17 -9.05 -5.81
CA GLY A 571 -20.68 -7.94 -4.98
C GLY A 571 -21.79 -7.04 -4.41
N LYS A 572 -22.83 -6.77 -5.20
CA LYS A 572 -23.92 -5.87 -4.81
C LYS A 572 -24.98 -6.58 -3.95
N THR A 573 -25.39 -5.88 -2.90
CA THR A 573 -26.64 -6.19 -2.19
C THR A 573 -27.79 -5.43 -2.83
N TRP A 574 -28.88 -6.12 -3.16
CA TRP A 574 -30.03 -5.56 -3.85
C TRP A 574 -31.23 -5.30 -2.94
N ALA A 575 -31.38 -6.05 -1.84
CA ALA A 575 -32.35 -5.78 -0.78
C ALA A 575 -31.78 -6.16 0.60
N LYS A 576 -32.22 -5.46 1.64
CA LYS A 576 -31.91 -5.76 3.06
C LYS A 576 -33.15 -5.59 3.93
N GLY A 577 -33.17 -6.28 5.06
CA GLY A 577 -34.11 -6.03 6.16
C GLY A 577 -33.81 -6.96 7.32
N SER A 578 -34.36 -6.64 8.49
CA SER A 578 -34.15 -7.41 9.72
C SER A 578 -35.27 -7.15 10.70
N PHE A 579 -35.73 -8.20 11.38
CA PHE A 579 -36.69 -8.08 12.47
C PHE A 579 -36.11 -8.61 13.78
N LYS A 580 -36.70 -8.17 14.89
CA LYS A 580 -36.50 -8.72 16.23
C LYS A 580 -37.63 -9.69 16.58
N ILE A 581 -37.30 -10.76 17.27
CA ILE A 581 -38.27 -11.68 17.87
C ILE A 581 -37.92 -11.93 19.32
N SER A 582 -38.91 -11.84 20.23
CA SER A 582 -38.69 -12.06 21.66
C SER A 582 -39.74 -12.95 22.32
N GLY A 583 -39.32 -13.72 23.32
CA GLY A 583 -40.20 -14.59 24.10
C GLY A 583 -39.44 -15.67 24.87
N ASP A 584 -40.18 -16.42 25.68
CA ASP A 584 -39.61 -17.38 26.63
C ASP A 584 -39.63 -18.83 26.11
N ASP A 585 -40.47 -19.15 25.13
CA ASP A 585 -40.48 -20.44 24.42
C ASP A 585 -40.55 -20.25 22.91
N PHE A 586 -39.64 -20.92 22.18
CA PHE A 586 -39.61 -20.98 20.72
C PHE A 586 -40.00 -22.36 20.16
N GLY A 587 -40.37 -23.32 21.03
CA GLY A 587 -40.83 -24.67 20.67
C GLY A 587 -42.02 -24.69 19.71
N TYR A 588 -42.85 -23.64 19.73
CA TYR A 588 -43.85 -23.38 18.69
C TYR A 588 -43.29 -23.55 17.27
N TYR A 589 -42.10 -23.00 16.97
CA TYR A 589 -41.50 -23.09 15.64
C TYR A 589 -40.97 -24.49 15.31
N ALA A 590 -40.64 -25.31 16.31
CA ALA A 590 -40.29 -26.72 16.10
C ALA A 590 -41.52 -27.55 15.72
N LYS A 591 -42.70 -27.25 16.28
CA LYS A 591 -43.97 -27.82 15.82
C LYS A 591 -44.35 -27.30 14.42
N LEU A 592 -44.29 -25.97 14.22
CA LEU A 592 -44.61 -25.35 12.93
C LEU A 592 -43.69 -25.88 11.81
N ASN A 593 -42.44 -26.23 12.12
CA ASN A 593 -41.53 -26.89 11.19
C ASN A 593 -42.08 -28.24 10.66
N GLN A 594 -42.69 -29.04 11.54
CA GLN A 594 -43.32 -30.32 11.17
C GLN A 594 -44.60 -30.10 10.37
N ASP A 595 -45.43 -29.13 10.77
CA ASP A 595 -46.65 -28.77 10.03
C ASP A 595 -46.34 -28.23 8.62
N VAL A 596 -45.30 -27.39 8.50
CA VAL A 596 -44.78 -26.89 7.21
C VAL A 596 -44.16 -28.02 6.38
N GLU A 597 -43.41 -28.97 6.97
CA GLU A 597 -42.95 -30.16 6.24
C GLU A 597 -44.13 -31.00 5.71
N GLY A 598 -45.18 -31.17 6.52
CA GLY A 598 -46.44 -31.78 6.11
C GLY A 598 -47.11 -31.04 4.94
N ALA A 599 -47.12 -29.70 4.97
CA ALA A 599 -47.57 -28.88 3.85
C ALA A 599 -46.69 -29.05 2.60
N VAL A 600 -45.35 -29.10 2.75
CA VAL A 600 -44.44 -29.39 1.63
C VAL A 600 -44.73 -30.76 1.03
N ALA A 601 -45.00 -31.79 1.86
CA ALA A 601 -45.38 -33.12 1.39
C ALA A 601 -46.73 -33.13 0.66
N LYS A 602 -47.73 -32.39 1.16
CA LYS A 602 -49.03 -32.16 0.50
C LYS A 602 -48.90 -31.36 -0.82
N ALA A 603 -47.82 -30.63 -1.03
CA ALA A 603 -47.52 -29.89 -2.26
C ALA A 603 -46.59 -30.62 -3.25
N ARG A 604 -46.01 -31.78 -2.89
CA ARG A 604 -45.21 -32.59 -3.82
C ARG A 604 -46.12 -33.22 -4.88
N THR A 605 -45.70 -33.17 -6.13
CA THR A 605 -46.26 -33.96 -7.24
C THR A 605 -45.19 -34.93 -7.77
N LEU A 606 -45.53 -35.83 -8.68
CA LEU A 606 -44.53 -36.70 -9.28
C LEU A 606 -43.61 -35.88 -10.20
N PRO A 607 -42.27 -36.01 -10.13
CA PRO A 607 -41.38 -35.30 -11.05
C PRO A 607 -41.74 -35.57 -12.51
N LYS A 608 -41.95 -34.50 -13.29
CA LYS A 608 -42.46 -34.59 -14.66
C LYS A 608 -41.52 -35.39 -15.56
N ALA A 609 -42.11 -36.26 -16.37
CA ALA A 609 -41.39 -37.03 -17.39
C ALA A 609 -40.66 -36.08 -18.37
N LYS A 610 -39.34 -36.29 -18.54
CA LYS A 610 -38.50 -35.57 -19.51
C LYS A 610 -38.27 -36.38 -20.79
N MET A 611 -38.50 -37.68 -20.74
CA MET A 611 -38.66 -38.60 -21.89
C MET A 611 -40.00 -39.32 -21.73
N LYS A 612 -40.68 -39.61 -22.85
CA LYS A 612 -41.83 -40.53 -22.91
C LYS A 612 -41.41 -41.73 -23.75
N ASN A 613 -41.42 -42.92 -23.16
CA ASN A 613 -41.08 -44.16 -23.85
C ASN A 613 -41.78 -45.34 -23.16
N ALA A 614 -42.97 -45.69 -23.64
CA ALA A 614 -43.81 -46.74 -23.06
C ALA A 614 -43.10 -48.11 -22.96
N LYS A 615 -42.16 -48.43 -23.86
CA LYS A 615 -41.37 -49.66 -23.79
C LYS A 615 -40.41 -49.64 -22.60
N PHE A 616 -39.64 -48.57 -22.44
CA PHE A 616 -38.75 -48.40 -21.28
C PHE A 616 -39.53 -48.31 -19.97
N GLU A 617 -40.64 -47.56 -19.95
CA GLU A 617 -41.51 -47.42 -18.77
C GLU A 617 -42.08 -48.79 -18.34
N SER A 618 -42.50 -49.64 -19.29
CA SER A 618 -42.98 -51.00 -19.02
C SER A 618 -41.86 -51.91 -18.50
N GLN A 619 -40.66 -51.85 -19.09
CA GLN A 619 -39.50 -52.64 -18.63
C GLN A 619 -39.06 -52.22 -17.22
N MET A 620 -38.98 -50.91 -16.95
CA MET A 620 -38.66 -50.37 -15.62
C MET A 620 -39.73 -50.72 -14.59
N LYS A 621 -41.03 -50.63 -14.93
CA LYS A 621 -42.13 -51.06 -14.05
C LYS A 621 -42.00 -52.55 -13.69
N LYS A 622 -41.73 -53.43 -14.65
CA LYS A 622 -41.54 -54.87 -14.36
C LYS A 622 -40.37 -55.07 -13.39
N ILE A 623 -39.21 -54.47 -13.65
CA ILE A 623 -38.02 -54.62 -12.79
C ILE A 623 -38.26 -54.15 -11.36
N LEU A 624 -39.11 -53.12 -11.15
CA LEU A 624 -39.50 -52.69 -9.81
C LEU A 624 -40.36 -53.75 -9.10
N VAL A 625 -41.34 -54.34 -9.78
CA VAL A 625 -42.17 -55.44 -9.25
C VAL A 625 -41.32 -56.67 -8.94
N ASP A 626 -40.45 -57.07 -9.86
CA ASP A 626 -39.49 -58.17 -9.67
C ASP A 626 -38.52 -57.87 -8.48
N ALA A 627 -38.23 -56.60 -8.20
CA ALA A 627 -37.46 -56.12 -7.05
C ALA A 627 -38.32 -55.84 -5.79
N GLY A 628 -39.52 -56.43 -5.69
CA GLY A 628 -40.37 -56.40 -4.49
C GLY A 628 -41.06 -55.07 -4.21
N TRP A 629 -41.24 -54.21 -5.22
CA TRP A 629 -42.06 -53.01 -5.04
C TRP A 629 -43.56 -53.33 -4.94
N PRO A 630 -44.31 -52.62 -4.08
CA PRO A 630 -45.77 -52.63 -4.13
C PRO A 630 -46.27 -51.89 -5.38
N GLU A 631 -47.57 -51.97 -5.64
CA GLU A 631 -48.25 -51.51 -6.85
C GLU A 631 -47.73 -50.17 -7.40
N VAL A 632 -47.01 -50.25 -8.54
CA VAL A 632 -46.36 -49.10 -9.18
C VAL A 632 -47.36 -48.34 -10.06
N HIS A 633 -48.22 -47.52 -9.43
CA HIS A 633 -49.21 -46.64 -10.06
C HIS A 633 -48.64 -45.95 -11.32
N ARG A 634 -47.51 -45.24 -11.17
CA ARG A 634 -46.92 -44.43 -12.25
C ARG A 634 -45.40 -44.45 -12.25
N LEU A 635 -44.81 -44.33 -13.42
CA LEU A 635 -43.37 -44.14 -13.59
C LEU A 635 -43.15 -43.03 -14.63
N ASN A 636 -42.41 -42.00 -14.26
CA ASN A 636 -42.00 -40.92 -15.16
C ASN A 636 -40.48 -41.02 -15.37
N ILE A 637 -40.00 -41.15 -16.61
CA ILE A 637 -38.55 -41.09 -16.89
C ILE A 637 -38.09 -39.63 -16.72
N ILE A 638 -37.22 -39.36 -15.74
CA ILE A 638 -36.87 -37.99 -15.35
C ILE A 638 -35.58 -37.47 -15.99
N ASP A 639 -34.81 -38.29 -16.69
CA ASP A 639 -33.75 -37.83 -17.57
C ASP A 639 -34.25 -37.57 -19.00
N LYS A 640 -33.56 -36.66 -19.71
CA LYS A 640 -33.86 -36.34 -21.12
C LYS A 640 -33.26 -37.36 -22.09
N ASP A 641 -32.14 -37.95 -21.72
CA ASP A 641 -31.31 -38.84 -22.52
C ASP A 641 -30.44 -39.67 -21.56
N TRP A 642 -29.65 -40.59 -22.10
CA TRP A 642 -28.76 -41.46 -21.35
C TRP A 642 -27.54 -40.75 -20.77
N TRP A 643 -27.27 -41.00 -19.50
CA TRP A 643 -25.94 -40.79 -18.93
C TRP A 643 -25.03 -41.95 -19.36
N LEU A 644 -23.76 -41.65 -19.71
CA LEU A 644 -22.79 -42.64 -20.19
C LEU A 644 -21.69 -42.87 -19.16
N ASP A 645 -21.64 -44.07 -18.60
CA ASP A 645 -20.61 -44.48 -17.65
C ASP A 645 -19.40 -45.01 -18.42
N ARG A 646 -18.23 -44.43 -18.19
CA ARG A 646 -16.98 -44.83 -18.84
C ARG A 646 -16.05 -45.53 -17.85
N VAL A 647 -15.19 -46.43 -18.33
CA VAL A 647 -14.25 -47.21 -17.49
C VAL A 647 -13.30 -46.29 -16.70
N SER A 648 -12.86 -45.20 -17.34
CA SER A 648 -12.19 -44.05 -16.75
C SER A 648 -12.69 -42.75 -17.41
N GLY A 649 -12.41 -41.59 -16.80
CA GLY A 649 -12.88 -40.29 -17.31
C GLY A 649 -12.29 -39.91 -18.68
N GLY A 650 -12.94 -38.98 -19.38
CA GLY A 650 -12.58 -38.58 -20.74
C GLY A 650 -13.15 -39.55 -21.79
N ASP A 651 -12.32 -39.95 -22.76
CA ASP A 651 -12.78 -40.68 -23.95
C ASP A 651 -12.75 -42.22 -23.83
N SER A 652 -12.49 -42.76 -22.64
CA SER A 652 -12.38 -44.22 -22.44
C SER A 652 -13.68 -44.99 -22.80
N PRO A 653 -13.61 -46.31 -23.05
CA PRO A 653 -14.78 -47.11 -23.41
C PRO A 653 -15.98 -46.96 -22.46
N ILE A 654 -17.17 -46.89 -23.05
CA ILE A 654 -18.44 -46.89 -22.32
C ILE A 654 -18.65 -48.28 -21.70
N LYS A 655 -18.74 -48.35 -20.37
CA LYS A 655 -19.00 -49.55 -19.56
C LYS A 655 -20.51 -49.82 -19.44
N SER A 656 -21.29 -48.77 -19.27
CA SER A 656 -22.74 -48.82 -19.16
C SER A 656 -23.34 -47.47 -19.54
N ARG A 657 -24.66 -47.44 -19.61
CA ARG A 657 -25.44 -46.21 -19.65
C ARG A 657 -26.58 -46.30 -18.65
N HIS A 658 -27.04 -45.17 -18.13
CA HIS A 658 -28.15 -45.16 -17.18
C HIS A 658 -29.13 -44.01 -17.38
N MET A 659 -30.33 -44.18 -16.84
CA MET A 659 -31.35 -43.15 -16.71
C MET A 659 -32.04 -43.24 -15.35
N ALA A 660 -32.36 -42.09 -14.77
CA ALA A 660 -33.24 -42.00 -13.62
C ALA A 660 -34.71 -41.91 -14.03
N ALA A 661 -35.58 -42.59 -13.29
CA ALA A 661 -37.03 -42.44 -13.34
C ALA A 661 -37.61 -42.24 -11.94
N ALA A 662 -38.68 -41.45 -11.83
CA ALA A 662 -39.45 -41.34 -10.61
C ALA A 662 -40.56 -42.41 -10.63
N ALA A 663 -40.41 -43.43 -9.77
CA ALA A 663 -41.37 -44.51 -9.61
C ALA A 663 -42.28 -44.24 -8.41
N LEU A 664 -43.59 -44.16 -8.66
CA LEU A 664 -44.66 -43.92 -7.70
C LEU A 664 -45.35 -45.24 -7.36
N ALA A 665 -45.53 -45.53 -6.08
CA ALA A 665 -46.30 -46.68 -5.60
C ALA A 665 -47.12 -46.37 -4.34
N LYS A 666 -48.12 -47.21 -4.05
CA LYS A 666 -48.86 -47.20 -2.77
C LYS A 666 -48.12 -48.08 -1.76
N GLY A 667 -47.82 -47.56 -0.57
CA GLY A 667 -47.16 -48.35 0.47
C GLY A 667 -48.13 -49.26 1.22
N SER A 668 -47.59 -50.22 1.98
CA SER A 668 -48.36 -51.03 2.94
C SER A 668 -48.99 -50.21 4.07
N ASP A 669 -48.50 -48.97 4.27
CA ASP A 669 -49.11 -47.93 5.11
C ASP A 669 -50.31 -47.22 4.45
N GLY A 670 -50.80 -47.73 3.30
CA GLY A 670 -51.87 -47.15 2.48
C GLY A 670 -51.49 -45.85 1.76
N LYS A 671 -50.32 -45.28 2.05
CA LYS A 671 -49.89 -43.95 1.64
C LYS A 671 -49.04 -44.01 0.39
N TYR A 672 -49.29 -43.10 -0.55
CA TYR A 672 -48.46 -42.98 -1.75
C TYR A 672 -47.08 -42.40 -1.45
N PHE A 673 -46.09 -42.92 -2.17
CA PHE A 673 -44.73 -42.42 -2.17
C PHE A 673 -44.11 -42.58 -3.55
N TYR A 674 -43.09 -41.78 -3.84
CA TYR A 674 -42.18 -42.08 -4.95
C TYR A 674 -40.75 -42.25 -4.46
N ARG A 675 -39.93 -42.96 -5.24
CA ARG A 675 -38.46 -42.87 -5.17
C ARG A 675 -37.93 -42.47 -6.54
N VAL A 676 -36.75 -41.87 -6.57
CA VAL A 676 -35.97 -41.79 -7.82
C VAL A 676 -35.16 -43.08 -7.92
N CYS A 677 -35.38 -43.84 -8.98
CA CYS A 677 -34.74 -45.11 -9.25
C CYS A 677 -33.83 -44.96 -10.47
N THR A 678 -32.59 -45.43 -10.37
CA THR A 678 -31.64 -45.42 -11.48
C THR A 678 -31.60 -46.79 -12.13
N PHE A 679 -31.81 -46.85 -13.43
CA PHE A 679 -31.76 -48.06 -14.22
C PHE A 679 -30.56 -48.02 -15.16
N HIS A 680 -29.67 -48.98 -15.03
CA HIS A 680 -28.50 -49.15 -15.91
C HIS A 680 -28.82 -50.10 -17.07
N GLN A 681 -28.06 -49.99 -18.15
CA GLN A 681 -27.84 -51.03 -19.13
C GLN A 681 -26.33 -51.19 -19.32
N HIS A 682 -25.80 -52.37 -19.01
CA HIS A 682 -24.39 -52.68 -19.23
C HIS A 682 -24.08 -52.86 -20.72
N LYS A 683 -22.87 -52.46 -21.15
CA LYS A 683 -22.43 -52.67 -22.52
C LYS A 683 -22.00 -54.12 -22.72
N LEU A 684 -22.54 -54.77 -23.74
CA LEU A 684 -22.27 -56.17 -24.08
C LEU A 684 -21.00 -56.28 -24.94
N ILE A 685 -20.43 -57.49 -24.97
CA ILE A 685 -19.28 -57.84 -25.85
C ILE A 685 -19.63 -57.61 -27.33
N THR A 686 -20.89 -57.76 -27.71
CA THR A 686 -21.43 -57.46 -29.06
C THR A 686 -21.48 -55.96 -29.40
N GLY A 687 -21.01 -55.07 -28.51
CA GLY A 687 -21.05 -53.62 -28.69
C GLY A 687 -22.39 -52.96 -28.37
N GLY A 688 -23.48 -53.74 -28.30
CA GLY A 688 -24.81 -53.27 -27.88
C GLY A 688 -24.94 -53.03 -26.38
N PHE A 689 -26.14 -52.65 -25.94
CA PHE A 689 -26.48 -52.50 -24.52
C PHE A 689 -27.48 -53.59 -24.10
N GLY A 690 -27.30 -54.12 -22.89
CA GLY A 690 -28.10 -55.21 -22.34
C GLY A 690 -29.49 -54.80 -21.83
N SER A 691 -30.09 -55.70 -21.05
CA SER A 691 -31.31 -55.45 -20.27
C SER A 691 -31.15 -54.26 -19.32
N PHE A 692 -32.29 -53.70 -18.90
CA PHE A 692 -32.31 -52.77 -17.78
C PHE A 692 -32.06 -53.51 -16.45
N GLU A 693 -31.31 -52.88 -15.55
CA GLU A 693 -31.02 -53.35 -14.19
C GLU A 693 -31.24 -52.20 -13.19
N LEU A 694 -31.93 -52.48 -12.06
CA LEU A 694 -32.18 -51.47 -11.02
C LEU A 694 -30.97 -51.33 -10.10
N SER A 695 -30.12 -50.33 -10.37
CA SER A 695 -28.84 -50.15 -9.70
C SER A 695 -28.91 -49.33 -8.40
N HIS A 696 -29.92 -48.46 -8.27
CA HIS A 696 -30.05 -47.55 -7.14
C HIS A 696 -31.51 -47.14 -6.90
N GLN A 697 -31.86 -46.94 -5.63
CA GLN A 697 -33.14 -46.37 -5.19
C GLN A 697 -32.89 -45.26 -4.18
N GLY A 698 -33.43 -44.06 -4.45
CA GLY A 698 -33.43 -42.95 -3.51
C GLY A 698 -34.40 -43.14 -2.33
N PRO A 699 -34.43 -42.21 -1.36
CA PRO A 699 -35.30 -42.29 -0.18
C PRO A 699 -36.81 -42.29 -0.52
N LYS A 700 -37.65 -42.86 0.35
CA LYS A 700 -39.13 -42.78 0.26
C LYS A 700 -39.56 -41.31 0.35
N VAL A 701 -40.04 -40.73 -0.75
CA VAL A 701 -40.60 -39.38 -0.78
C VAL A 701 -42.13 -39.48 -0.69
N PRO A 702 -42.77 -39.07 0.42
CA PRO A 702 -44.23 -39.07 0.51
C PRO A 702 -44.86 -38.06 -0.45
N ILE A 703 -46.03 -38.42 -0.97
CA ILE A 703 -46.86 -37.63 -1.88
C ILE A 703 -48.33 -37.83 -1.50
N ALA A 704 -49.12 -36.76 -1.53
CA ALA A 704 -50.55 -36.86 -1.25
C ALA A 704 -51.30 -37.54 -2.41
N GLU A 705 -52.34 -38.33 -2.08
CA GLU A 705 -53.15 -39.08 -3.05
C GLU A 705 -53.76 -38.16 -4.12
N ASN A 706 -54.21 -36.96 -3.74
CA ASN A 706 -54.70 -35.93 -4.66
C ASN A 706 -53.64 -35.30 -5.60
N ASN A 707 -52.38 -35.75 -5.57
CA ASN A 707 -51.28 -35.27 -6.42
C ASN A 707 -50.62 -36.36 -7.28
N ILE A 708 -51.05 -37.63 -7.20
CA ILE A 708 -50.40 -38.76 -7.89
C ILE A 708 -50.38 -38.61 -9.42
N ASP A 709 -51.41 -37.96 -9.98
CA ASP A 709 -51.58 -37.77 -11.41
C ASP A 709 -51.11 -36.39 -11.93
N LYS A 710 -50.66 -35.48 -11.05
CA LYS A 710 -50.19 -34.11 -11.38
C LYS A 710 -48.71 -34.03 -11.81
#